data_AF-A0A969Q8X0-F1
#
_entry.id   AF-A0A969Q8X0-F1
#
_cell.length_a   1.000
_cell.length_b   1.000
_cell.length_c   1.000
_cell.angle_alpha   90.00
_cell.angle_beta   90.00
_cell.angle_gamma   90.00
#
_symmetry.space_group_name_H-M   'P 1'
#
loop_
_entity.id
_entity.type
_entity.pdbx_description
1 polymer ?
#
loop_
_entity_poly.entity_id
_entity_poly.type
_entity_poly.pdbx_seq_one_letter_code
_entity_poly.pdbx_strand_id
1 'polypeptide(L)'
;MQRIFLVGCPRSGTTILQSLLAAHPEVISFPESKFFHYLLYDKFADKLPSRLEVFFKDEIQRPEFLQNFASSQNNETKASWFVGVLDSLAAEQNKSIWLEKTPEHIYFIEEIENFLPDAKFIHILRNGMDTIASLYEATRIFNDVWGSGWDLEHCIERWVDAMLTSHKYVNNPNHILVKYEQLLDDKVKVLRDICKFLSIEYDPAMLENYKQQAANLSLNLPWHQGIDRDIATTKTHKYHRLFKQDAINNILAKIEWVNREISWKVTVEVTEPIADICDVPPIFDRLCCNVKLEDVELGMIELPICDGMVPAWVLEDAIATNFAWQILDRFFQYNPRNPVFNWTLFLQKIWNRPHWLDANFYNPETADESPIFSLDRDSIALEISEDLTNLKVEFSEIDVLVKIGGVAVGIVTVAVENSFVSAQKLRSTITQNIGYELCVAAVRSALIGKPLNGEMSLRSRLAFSAQKMANFPDWLNAPGSGGIYPANATIFGRRSGTTGTSVSRRASFPAAALREIASAAAMAGEPIIQIPRENELPKQVIYAPEIIWQKPPESEVSPSVKMTVESSNIVTKKLPILAYSRIAGESLNSIGPQAIEQQLQYLKDSGYYSATWEDWQKAKLAKTPLPGKAVLLTFDGGYCNFFNCVFPLLKRFNFTATVFLVAESIGKTNSWETAEFEATQLMGWMEIRQLRDAGIEFGSLSATYQPLTALSATEIVREGVTSRAILARGLGKSVRCFAYPYGKVDPIVEHLVGAIGYTFGVSYGSNFSSFDDSLMSLSRIQITAENFWQLGL
;
A
#
# COMPACT_ATOMS: atom_id res chain seq x y z
N MET A 1 -5.94 -44.32 2.66
CA MET A 1 -6.45 -43.39 1.62
C MET A 1 -6.49 -42.02 2.24
N GLN A 2 -5.87 -41.03 1.63
CA GLN A 2 -5.94 -39.64 2.11
C GLN A 2 -7.06 -38.90 1.37
N ARG A 3 -7.85 -38.14 2.13
CA ARG A 3 -9.11 -37.54 1.66
C ARG A 3 -8.95 -36.03 1.67
N ILE A 4 -9.05 -35.39 0.51
CA ILE A 4 -8.81 -33.95 0.38
C ILE A 4 -10.10 -33.26 -0.08
N PHE A 5 -10.43 -32.15 0.59
CA PHE A 5 -11.46 -31.22 0.17
C PHE A 5 -10.83 -29.89 -0.25
N LEU A 6 -11.09 -29.47 -1.50
CA LEU A 6 -10.71 -28.15 -1.99
C LEU A 6 -11.90 -27.21 -1.87
N VAL A 7 -11.79 -26.24 -0.96
CA VAL A 7 -12.86 -25.32 -0.56
C VAL A 7 -12.47 -23.87 -0.80
N GLY A 8 -13.45 -22.97 -0.79
CA GLY A 8 -13.22 -21.53 -0.95
C GLY A 8 -14.47 -20.80 -1.41
N CYS A 9 -14.36 -19.50 -1.67
CA CYS A 9 -15.46 -18.79 -2.32
C CYS A 9 -15.61 -19.31 -3.77
N PRO A 10 -16.82 -19.61 -4.28
CA PRO A 10 -16.97 -19.91 -5.70
C PRO A 10 -16.32 -18.82 -6.57
N ARG A 11 -15.66 -19.23 -7.67
CA ARG A 11 -14.92 -18.33 -8.60
C ARG A 11 -13.60 -17.75 -8.07
N SER A 12 -13.09 -18.22 -6.94
CA SER A 12 -11.76 -17.88 -6.39
C SER A 12 -10.58 -18.58 -7.08
N GLY A 13 -10.82 -19.45 -8.07
CA GLY A 13 -9.76 -20.18 -8.78
C GLY A 13 -9.60 -21.64 -8.36
N THR A 14 -10.56 -22.20 -7.61
CA THR A 14 -10.61 -23.62 -7.20
C THR A 14 -10.38 -24.58 -8.37
N THR A 15 -10.94 -24.33 -9.55
CA THR A 15 -10.78 -25.21 -10.72
C THR A 15 -9.32 -25.27 -11.23
N ILE A 16 -8.59 -24.14 -11.18
CA ILE A 16 -7.17 -24.10 -11.59
C ILE A 16 -6.35 -24.93 -10.60
N LEU A 17 -6.54 -24.70 -9.30
CA LEU A 17 -5.81 -25.44 -8.27
C LEU A 17 -6.15 -26.94 -8.29
N GLN A 18 -7.43 -27.29 -8.48
CA GLN A 18 -7.87 -28.67 -8.67
C GLN A 18 -7.12 -29.33 -9.82
N SER A 19 -7.00 -28.64 -10.96
CA SER A 19 -6.37 -29.19 -12.16
C SER A 19 -4.87 -29.41 -11.98
N LEU A 20 -4.20 -28.49 -11.27
CA LEU A 20 -2.77 -28.61 -10.90
C LEU A 20 -2.55 -29.83 -9.99
N LEU A 21 -3.41 -30.00 -8.98
CA LEU A 21 -3.30 -31.11 -8.02
C LEU A 21 -3.67 -32.46 -8.67
N ALA A 22 -4.70 -32.50 -9.52
CA ALA A 22 -5.13 -33.70 -10.23
C ALA A 22 -4.09 -34.20 -11.25
N ALA A 23 -3.16 -33.34 -11.69
CA ALA A 23 -2.06 -33.74 -12.54
C ALA A 23 -0.93 -34.47 -11.79
N HIS A 24 -0.96 -34.50 -10.45
CA HIS A 24 -0.01 -35.25 -9.64
C HIS A 24 -0.23 -36.79 -9.76
N PRO A 25 0.83 -37.61 -9.85
CA PRO A 25 0.71 -39.06 -10.03
C PRO A 25 0.01 -39.79 -8.88
N GLU A 26 -0.04 -39.23 -7.67
CA GLU A 26 -0.73 -39.83 -6.52
C GLU A 26 -2.18 -39.37 -6.30
N VAL A 27 -2.62 -38.32 -7.01
CA VAL A 27 -3.93 -37.69 -6.80
C VAL A 27 -4.89 -38.09 -7.92
N ILE A 28 -6.12 -38.46 -7.55
CA ILE A 28 -7.29 -38.44 -8.43
C ILE A 28 -8.22 -37.30 -8.01
N SER A 29 -8.97 -36.74 -8.96
CA SER A 29 -10.00 -35.75 -8.65
C SER A 29 -11.23 -35.95 -9.51
N PHE A 30 -12.33 -35.30 -9.12
CA PHE A 30 -13.65 -35.51 -9.71
C PHE A 30 -14.36 -34.17 -9.99
N PRO A 31 -15.38 -34.15 -10.86
CA PRO A 31 -16.32 -33.03 -10.96
C PRO A 31 -16.96 -32.66 -9.60
N GLU A 32 -17.61 -31.49 -9.50
CA GLU A 32 -18.14 -30.97 -8.23
C GLU A 32 -19.28 -31.83 -7.66
N SER A 33 -19.01 -32.78 -6.78
CA SER A 33 -20.06 -33.71 -6.32
C SER A 33 -21.26 -33.01 -5.69
N LYS A 34 -21.05 -31.85 -5.03
CA LYS A 34 -22.04 -31.15 -4.19
C LYS A 34 -22.67 -32.04 -3.13
N PHE A 35 -22.02 -33.16 -2.80
CA PHE A 35 -22.61 -34.21 -1.98
C PHE A 35 -22.89 -33.72 -0.57
N PHE A 36 -21.88 -33.22 0.14
CA PHE A 36 -22.06 -32.73 1.51
C PHE A 36 -22.93 -31.47 1.56
N HIS A 37 -22.83 -30.61 0.53
CA HIS A 37 -23.71 -29.46 0.40
C HIS A 37 -25.20 -29.85 0.36
N TYR A 38 -25.57 -30.87 -0.42
CA TYR A 38 -26.96 -31.34 -0.48
C TYR A 38 -27.34 -32.27 0.67
N LEU A 39 -26.39 -33.01 1.24
CA LEU A 39 -26.63 -33.88 2.38
C LEU A 39 -26.93 -33.10 3.67
N LEU A 40 -26.20 -32.00 3.90
CA LEU A 40 -26.18 -31.28 5.18
C LEU A 40 -26.99 -29.99 5.16
N TYR A 41 -27.33 -29.47 3.98
CA TYR A 41 -28.20 -28.30 3.88
C TYR A 41 -29.63 -28.72 3.58
N ASP A 42 -30.47 -28.73 4.63
CA ASP A 42 -31.85 -29.24 4.59
C ASP A 42 -32.68 -28.71 3.41
N LYS A 43 -32.48 -27.45 3.02
CA LYS A 43 -33.19 -26.82 1.88
C LYS A 43 -32.91 -27.50 0.53
N PHE A 44 -31.84 -28.29 0.42
CA PHE A 44 -31.45 -28.98 -0.80
C PHE A 44 -31.38 -30.51 -0.66
N ALA A 45 -31.80 -31.07 0.49
CA ALA A 45 -31.78 -32.51 0.72
C ALA A 45 -32.50 -33.31 -0.38
N ASP A 46 -33.64 -32.79 -0.87
CA ASP A 46 -34.42 -33.41 -1.95
C ASP A 46 -33.71 -33.42 -3.32
N LYS A 47 -32.66 -32.60 -3.50
CA LYS A 47 -31.87 -32.52 -4.74
C LYS A 47 -30.70 -33.50 -4.76
N LEU A 48 -30.37 -34.13 -3.63
CA LEU A 48 -29.24 -35.06 -3.55
C LEU A 48 -29.39 -36.24 -4.53
N PRO A 49 -30.53 -36.93 -4.65
CA PRO A 49 -30.66 -38.07 -5.56
C PRO A 49 -30.41 -37.70 -7.03
N SER A 50 -31.01 -36.61 -7.51
CA SER A 50 -30.82 -36.17 -8.91
C SER A 50 -29.39 -35.72 -9.18
N ARG A 51 -28.74 -35.06 -8.22
CA ARG A 51 -27.31 -34.71 -8.33
C ARG A 51 -26.42 -35.95 -8.42
N LEU A 52 -26.68 -36.95 -7.59
CA LEU A 52 -25.96 -38.23 -7.61
C LEU A 52 -26.13 -38.94 -8.95
N GLU A 53 -27.35 -38.93 -9.51
CA GLU A 53 -27.58 -39.49 -10.84
C GLU A 53 -26.70 -38.84 -11.91
N VAL A 54 -26.66 -37.50 -11.97
CA VAL A 54 -25.81 -36.77 -12.92
C VAL A 54 -24.32 -37.05 -12.67
N PHE A 55 -23.90 -37.06 -11.39
CA PHE A 55 -22.51 -37.31 -11.02
C PHE A 55 -22.03 -38.66 -11.53
N PHE A 56 -22.76 -39.72 -11.18
CA PHE A 56 -22.35 -41.09 -11.48
C PHE A 56 -22.62 -41.48 -12.94
N LYS A 57 -23.75 -41.09 -13.54
CA LYS A 57 -24.10 -41.49 -14.91
C LYS A 57 -23.37 -40.66 -15.96
N ASP A 58 -23.38 -39.34 -15.82
CA ASP A 58 -22.98 -38.43 -16.90
C ASP A 58 -21.54 -37.92 -16.74
N GLU A 59 -21.14 -37.60 -15.51
CA GLU A 59 -19.87 -36.91 -15.25
C GLU A 59 -18.69 -37.89 -15.07
N ILE A 60 -18.83 -38.90 -14.21
CA ILE A 60 -17.77 -39.91 -14.00
C ILE A 60 -18.02 -41.23 -14.74
N GLN A 61 -19.20 -41.41 -15.34
CA GLN A 61 -19.57 -42.59 -16.16
C GLN A 61 -19.44 -43.93 -15.43
N ARG A 62 -19.84 -43.97 -14.15
CA ARG A 62 -19.85 -45.14 -13.26
C ARG A 62 -21.23 -45.36 -12.61
N PRO A 63 -22.29 -45.64 -13.40
CA PRO A 63 -23.66 -45.76 -12.90
C PRO A 63 -23.87 -46.92 -11.93
N GLU A 64 -23.00 -47.92 -11.91
CA GLU A 64 -23.11 -49.12 -11.07
C GLU A 64 -23.04 -48.80 -9.56
N PHE A 65 -22.36 -47.72 -9.16
CA PHE A 65 -22.26 -47.35 -7.75
C PHE A 65 -23.59 -46.85 -7.17
N LEU A 66 -24.48 -46.29 -8.01
CA LEU A 66 -25.80 -45.80 -7.58
C LEU A 66 -26.72 -46.91 -7.08
N GLN A 67 -26.55 -48.15 -7.54
CA GLN A 67 -27.42 -49.27 -7.16
C GLN A 67 -27.36 -49.55 -5.65
N ASN A 68 -26.27 -49.16 -5.00
CA ASN A 68 -26.02 -49.38 -3.59
C ASN A 68 -26.40 -48.17 -2.71
N PHE A 69 -26.94 -47.10 -3.30
CA PHE A 69 -27.36 -45.91 -2.55
C PHE A 69 -28.79 -46.07 -2.00
N ALA A 70 -28.94 -46.03 -0.68
CA ALA A 70 -30.23 -46.06 -0.01
C ALA A 70 -30.61 -44.68 0.56
N SER A 71 -31.55 -43.99 -0.11
CA SER A 71 -31.96 -42.62 0.25
C SER A 71 -32.64 -42.48 1.61
N SER A 72 -33.19 -43.57 2.17
CA SER A 72 -33.85 -43.60 3.48
C SER A 72 -32.90 -43.70 4.68
N GLN A 73 -31.60 -43.85 4.46
CA GLN A 73 -30.61 -43.96 5.54
C GLN A 73 -30.31 -42.60 6.19
N ASN A 74 -29.70 -42.64 7.38
CA ASN A 74 -29.22 -41.43 8.06
C ASN A 74 -28.02 -40.81 7.32
N ASN A 75 -27.66 -39.58 7.69
CA ASN A 75 -26.60 -38.83 7.00
C ASN A 75 -25.22 -39.48 7.13
N GLU A 76 -24.92 -40.09 8.27
CA GLU A 76 -23.64 -40.76 8.53
C GLU A 76 -23.42 -41.98 7.61
N THR A 77 -24.44 -42.81 7.42
CA THR A 77 -24.36 -43.95 6.49
C THR A 77 -24.24 -43.48 5.04
N LYS A 78 -24.96 -42.41 4.65
CA LYS A 78 -24.86 -41.82 3.31
C LYS A 78 -23.46 -41.26 3.05
N ALA A 79 -22.88 -40.53 4.01
CA ALA A 79 -21.53 -39.99 3.92
C ALA A 79 -20.48 -41.11 3.84
N SER A 80 -20.60 -42.13 4.70
CA SER A 80 -19.71 -43.29 4.70
C SER A 80 -19.74 -44.04 3.36
N TRP A 81 -20.93 -44.23 2.78
CA TRP A 81 -21.09 -44.82 1.45
C TRP A 81 -20.37 -43.99 0.39
N PHE A 82 -20.64 -42.69 0.33
CA PHE A 82 -20.07 -41.81 -0.68
C PHE A 82 -18.53 -41.79 -0.62
N VAL A 83 -17.98 -41.67 0.59
CA VAL A 83 -16.53 -41.73 0.83
C VAL A 83 -15.94 -43.08 0.43
N GLY A 84 -16.61 -44.18 0.78
CA GLY A 84 -16.17 -45.52 0.37
C GLY A 84 -16.14 -45.71 -1.15
N VAL A 85 -17.06 -45.07 -1.88
CA VAL A 85 -17.04 -45.05 -3.34
C VAL A 85 -15.83 -44.27 -3.88
N LEU A 86 -15.54 -43.07 -3.35
CA LEU A 86 -14.37 -42.30 -3.78
C LEU A 86 -13.05 -43.01 -3.43
N ASP A 87 -12.96 -43.63 -2.25
CA ASP A 87 -11.82 -44.47 -1.85
C ASP A 87 -11.61 -45.62 -2.84
N SER A 88 -12.69 -46.26 -3.29
CA SER A 88 -12.64 -47.35 -4.27
C SER A 88 -12.18 -46.87 -5.65
N LEU A 89 -12.70 -45.74 -6.12
CA LEU A 89 -12.30 -45.13 -7.40
C LEU A 89 -10.81 -44.73 -7.42
N ALA A 90 -10.30 -44.22 -6.31
CA ALA A 90 -8.88 -43.92 -6.17
C ALA A 90 -8.02 -45.20 -6.19
N ALA A 91 -8.44 -46.23 -5.45
CA ALA A 91 -7.74 -47.51 -5.41
C ALA A 91 -7.69 -48.20 -6.78
N GLU A 92 -8.78 -48.16 -7.56
CA GLU A 92 -8.83 -48.71 -8.93
C GLU A 92 -7.79 -48.07 -9.87
N GLN A 93 -7.45 -46.79 -9.64
CA GLN A 93 -6.44 -46.07 -10.41
C GLN A 93 -5.03 -46.11 -9.78
N ASN A 94 -4.83 -46.92 -8.73
CA ASN A 94 -3.60 -46.98 -7.93
C ASN A 94 -3.18 -45.61 -7.36
N LYS A 95 -4.16 -44.79 -6.97
CA LYS A 95 -3.96 -43.49 -6.35
C LYS A 95 -4.12 -43.60 -4.84
N SER A 96 -3.24 -42.95 -4.09
CA SER A 96 -3.23 -42.93 -2.62
C SER A 96 -4.11 -41.81 -2.03
N ILE A 97 -4.51 -40.86 -2.88
CA ILE A 97 -5.22 -39.63 -2.53
C ILE A 97 -6.36 -39.37 -3.51
N TRP A 98 -7.54 -39.00 -2.99
CA TRP A 98 -8.56 -38.33 -3.80
C TRP A 98 -8.81 -36.89 -3.34
N LEU A 99 -9.16 -36.04 -4.30
CA LEU A 99 -9.52 -34.64 -4.11
C LEU A 99 -10.95 -34.39 -4.60
N GLU A 100 -11.85 -34.11 -3.66
CA GLU A 100 -13.19 -33.61 -3.95
C GLU A 100 -13.17 -32.08 -3.86
N LYS A 101 -13.64 -31.43 -4.93
CA LYS A 101 -13.71 -29.97 -5.00
C LYS A 101 -15.18 -29.61 -5.14
N THR A 102 -15.74 -29.04 -4.10
CA THR A 102 -16.98 -28.27 -4.12
C THR A 102 -16.74 -27.04 -3.23
N PRO A 103 -16.61 -25.82 -3.78
CA PRO A 103 -16.22 -24.65 -2.99
C PRO A 103 -17.13 -24.42 -1.77
N GLU A 104 -18.44 -24.68 -1.92
CA GLU A 104 -19.48 -24.55 -0.91
C GLU A 104 -19.34 -25.51 0.28
N HIS A 105 -18.49 -26.54 0.20
CA HIS A 105 -18.16 -27.38 1.36
C HIS A 105 -17.46 -26.58 2.48
N ILE A 106 -16.98 -25.36 2.19
CA ILE A 106 -16.47 -24.42 3.20
C ILE A 106 -17.45 -24.16 4.36
N TYR A 107 -18.76 -24.21 4.10
CA TYR A 107 -19.79 -23.94 5.11
C TYR A 107 -20.16 -25.17 5.96
N PHE A 108 -19.57 -26.32 5.66
CA PHE A 108 -19.87 -27.60 6.32
C PHE A 108 -18.59 -28.30 6.80
N ILE A 109 -17.50 -27.54 7.00
CA ILE A 109 -16.20 -28.09 7.36
C ILE A 109 -16.30 -28.87 8.68
N GLU A 110 -16.92 -28.28 9.71
CA GLU A 110 -17.04 -28.91 11.03
C GLU A 110 -17.81 -30.24 10.94
N GLU A 111 -18.89 -30.28 10.16
CA GLU A 111 -19.66 -31.50 9.91
C GLU A 111 -18.87 -32.53 9.12
N ILE A 112 -18.14 -32.11 8.08
CA ILE A 112 -17.29 -33.02 7.29
C ILE A 112 -16.17 -33.59 8.15
N GLU A 113 -15.50 -32.78 8.99
CA GLU A 113 -14.46 -33.24 9.93
C GLU A 113 -15.04 -34.21 10.97
N ASN A 114 -16.28 -34.00 11.43
CA ASN A 114 -16.96 -34.94 12.32
C ASN A 114 -17.20 -36.30 11.66
N PHE A 115 -17.50 -36.34 10.35
CA PHE A 115 -17.60 -37.60 9.60
C PHE A 115 -16.24 -38.19 9.23
N LEU A 116 -15.25 -37.34 8.96
CA LEU A 116 -13.93 -37.68 8.43
C LEU A 116 -12.83 -36.93 9.20
N PRO A 117 -12.46 -37.40 10.40
CA PRO A 117 -11.47 -36.69 11.23
C PRO A 117 -10.06 -36.61 10.64
N ASP A 118 -9.76 -37.44 9.63
CA ASP A 118 -8.49 -37.47 8.89
C ASP A 118 -8.54 -36.71 7.55
N ALA A 119 -9.67 -36.07 7.23
CA ALA A 119 -9.80 -35.25 6.03
C ALA A 119 -8.86 -34.04 6.11
N LYS A 120 -8.25 -33.73 4.96
CA LYS A 120 -7.45 -32.51 4.79
C LYS A 120 -8.20 -31.50 3.94
N PHE A 121 -8.11 -30.23 4.30
CA PHE A 121 -8.76 -29.14 3.58
C PHE A 121 -7.72 -28.20 2.98
N ILE A 122 -7.91 -27.90 1.70
CA ILE A 122 -7.15 -26.87 0.99
C ILE A 122 -8.14 -25.72 0.73
N HIS A 123 -7.90 -24.57 1.36
CA HIS A 123 -8.69 -23.37 1.15
C HIS A 123 -8.01 -22.50 0.12
N ILE A 124 -8.72 -22.09 -0.94
CA ILE A 124 -8.21 -21.08 -1.85
C ILE A 124 -8.88 -19.73 -1.58
N LEU A 125 -8.05 -18.71 -1.34
CA LEU A 125 -8.46 -17.33 -1.13
C LEU A 125 -8.07 -16.50 -2.34
N ARG A 126 -8.89 -15.51 -2.69
CA ARG A 126 -8.63 -14.63 -3.83
C ARG A 126 -9.14 -13.22 -3.52
N ASN A 127 -8.52 -12.23 -4.14
CA ASN A 127 -8.94 -10.84 -4.14
C ASN A 127 -10.47 -10.67 -4.26
N GLY A 128 -11.05 -9.86 -3.38
CA GLY A 128 -12.50 -9.63 -3.32
C GLY A 128 -13.07 -8.99 -4.56
N MET A 129 -12.39 -7.99 -5.15
CA MET A 129 -12.87 -7.28 -6.34
C MET A 129 -13.07 -8.24 -7.52
N ASP A 130 -12.07 -9.09 -7.76
CA ASP A 130 -12.10 -10.07 -8.84
C ASP A 130 -13.09 -11.21 -8.57
N THR A 131 -13.13 -11.71 -7.34
CA THR A 131 -13.99 -12.84 -6.96
C THR A 131 -15.46 -12.44 -7.02
N ILE A 132 -15.82 -11.30 -6.41
CA ILE A 132 -17.19 -10.77 -6.40
C ILE A 132 -17.66 -10.47 -7.82
N ALA A 133 -16.83 -9.83 -8.64
CA ALA A 133 -17.18 -9.56 -10.04
C ALA A 133 -17.33 -10.83 -10.87
N SER A 134 -16.46 -11.83 -10.64
CA SER A 134 -16.61 -13.10 -11.33
C SER A 134 -17.86 -13.85 -10.91
N LEU A 135 -18.23 -13.80 -9.63
CA LEU A 135 -19.43 -14.43 -9.09
C LEU A 135 -20.69 -13.74 -9.60
N TYR A 136 -20.72 -12.40 -9.54
CA TYR A 136 -21.84 -11.58 -9.99
C TYR A 136 -22.20 -11.80 -11.46
N GLU A 137 -21.20 -11.89 -12.36
CA GLU A 137 -21.45 -12.19 -13.76
C GLU A 137 -21.88 -13.65 -13.97
N ALA A 138 -21.22 -14.61 -13.30
CA ALA A 138 -21.52 -16.02 -13.47
C ALA A 138 -22.96 -16.36 -13.09
N THR A 139 -23.46 -15.80 -11.98
CA THR A 139 -24.85 -16.03 -11.55
C THR A 139 -25.89 -15.45 -12.53
N ARG A 140 -25.51 -14.50 -13.38
CA ARG A 140 -26.38 -13.91 -14.42
C ARG A 140 -26.32 -14.66 -15.74
N ILE A 141 -25.13 -15.09 -16.16
CA ILE A 141 -24.97 -15.84 -17.42
C ILE A 141 -25.55 -17.26 -17.27
N PHE A 142 -25.49 -17.84 -16.08
CA PHE A 142 -25.87 -19.24 -15.83
C PHE A 142 -27.02 -19.36 -14.81
N ASN A 143 -28.09 -18.60 -15.05
CA ASN A 143 -29.30 -18.60 -14.21
C ASN A 143 -29.91 -20.01 -13.99
N ASP A 144 -29.84 -20.89 -15.00
CA ASP A 144 -30.37 -22.26 -14.87
C ASP A 144 -29.66 -23.08 -13.78
N VAL A 145 -28.40 -22.73 -13.46
CA VAL A 145 -27.61 -23.42 -12.42
C VAL A 145 -27.58 -22.65 -11.10
N TRP A 146 -27.60 -21.32 -11.14
CA TRP A 146 -27.49 -20.45 -9.96
C TRP A 146 -28.83 -19.90 -9.44
N GLY A 147 -29.94 -20.18 -10.13
CA GLY A 147 -31.26 -19.62 -9.85
C GLY A 147 -31.47 -18.24 -10.50
N SER A 148 -32.33 -17.40 -9.93
CA SER A 148 -32.73 -16.10 -10.49
C SER A 148 -31.63 -15.02 -10.55
N GLY A 149 -30.35 -15.40 -10.42
CA GLY A 149 -29.19 -14.50 -10.32
C GLY A 149 -29.07 -13.87 -8.93
N TRP A 150 -27.85 -13.78 -8.41
CA TRP A 150 -27.60 -13.13 -7.11
C TRP A 150 -27.43 -11.62 -7.31
N ASP A 151 -27.94 -10.82 -6.37
CA ASP A 151 -27.59 -9.40 -6.33
C ASP A 151 -26.14 -9.19 -5.86
N LEU A 152 -25.70 -7.93 -5.87
CA LEU A 152 -24.33 -7.59 -5.51
C LEU A 152 -24.05 -7.85 -4.02
N GLU A 153 -24.99 -7.53 -3.12
CA GLU A 153 -24.77 -7.69 -1.68
C GLU A 153 -24.63 -9.16 -1.31
N HIS A 154 -25.46 -10.04 -1.89
CA HIS A 154 -25.31 -11.49 -1.72
C HIS A 154 -23.94 -11.99 -2.22
N CYS A 155 -23.42 -11.44 -3.34
CA CYS A 155 -22.08 -11.81 -3.82
C CYS A 155 -20.96 -11.33 -2.88
N ILE A 156 -21.12 -10.13 -2.30
CA ILE A 156 -20.22 -9.58 -1.29
C ILE A 156 -20.23 -10.47 -0.04
N GLU A 157 -21.41 -10.74 0.54
CA GLU A 157 -21.59 -11.57 1.73
C GLU A 157 -20.97 -12.96 1.54
N ARG A 158 -21.15 -13.56 0.36
CA ARG A 158 -20.56 -14.86 0.02
C ARG A 158 -19.04 -14.86 0.02
N TRP A 159 -18.42 -13.79 -0.46
CA TRP A 159 -16.97 -13.64 -0.37
C TRP A 159 -16.51 -13.38 1.06
N VAL A 160 -17.20 -12.48 1.79
CA VAL A 160 -16.93 -12.16 3.20
C VAL A 160 -16.95 -13.43 4.05
N ASP A 161 -18.03 -14.21 3.98
CA ASP A 161 -18.19 -15.43 4.78
C ASP A 161 -17.11 -16.46 4.47
N ALA A 162 -16.74 -16.62 3.19
CA ALA A 162 -15.69 -17.55 2.79
C ALA A 162 -14.31 -17.13 3.32
N MET A 163 -14.01 -15.82 3.31
CA MET A 163 -12.77 -15.29 3.86
C MET A 163 -12.71 -15.49 5.37
N LEU A 164 -13.74 -15.06 6.11
CA LEU A 164 -13.79 -15.19 7.56
C LEU A 164 -13.81 -16.65 8.01
N THR A 165 -14.55 -17.52 7.30
CA THR A 165 -14.62 -18.96 7.63
C THR A 165 -13.26 -19.63 7.42
N SER A 166 -12.59 -19.39 6.29
CA SER A 166 -11.27 -19.98 6.05
C SER A 166 -10.26 -19.55 7.12
N HIS A 167 -10.28 -18.28 7.54
CA HIS A 167 -9.34 -17.77 8.54
C HIS A 167 -9.46 -18.41 9.92
N LYS A 168 -10.60 -19.03 10.26
CA LYS A 168 -10.73 -19.83 11.49
C LYS A 168 -9.76 -21.02 11.53
N TYR A 169 -9.35 -21.52 10.37
CA TYR A 169 -8.57 -22.75 10.22
C TYR A 169 -7.07 -22.52 9.97
N VAL A 170 -6.57 -21.27 10.04
CA VAL A 170 -5.16 -20.92 9.75
C VAL A 170 -4.16 -21.77 10.54
N ASN A 171 -4.49 -22.10 11.80
CA ASN A 171 -3.62 -22.84 12.70
C ASN A 171 -4.00 -24.33 12.83
N ASN A 172 -4.93 -24.83 12.02
CA ASN A 172 -5.35 -26.23 12.08
C ASN A 172 -4.41 -27.10 11.20
N PRO A 173 -3.80 -28.17 11.75
CA PRO A 173 -2.85 -29.02 11.02
C PRO A 173 -3.45 -29.82 9.86
N ASN A 174 -4.78 -29.98 9.83
CA ASN A 174 -5.51 -30.62 8.73
C ASN A 174 -5.94 -29.61 7.65
N HIS A 175 -5.53 -28.34 7.76
CA HIS A 175 -5.92 -27.28 6.84
C HIS A 175 -4.69 -26.56 6.29
N ILE A 176 -4.75 -26.17 5.02
CA ILE A 176 -3.83 -25.22 4.41
C ILE A 176 -4.63 -24.16 3.67
N LEU A 177 -4.22 -22.90 3.82
CA LEU A 177 -4.81 -21.78 3.10
C LEU A 177 -3.83 -21.28 2.05
N VAL A 178 -4.33 -21.09 0.83
CA VAL A 178 -3.55 -20.75 -0.36
C VAL A 178 -4.14 -19.51 -0.99
N LYS A 179 -3.34 -18.47 -1.21
CA LYS A 179 -3.76 -17.30 -1.99
C LYS A 179 -3.61 -17.57 -3.47
N TYR A 180 -4.64 -17.22 -4.23
CA TYR A 180 -4.66 -17.29 -5.67
C TYR A 180 -3.56 -16.42 -6.29
N GLU A 181 -3.33 -15.23 -5.74
CA GLU A 181 -2.31 -14.29 -6.20
C GLU A 181 -0.90 -14.85 -6.02
N GLN A 182 -0.62 -15.51 -4.88
CA GLN A 182 0.64 -16.22 -4.65
C GLN A 182 0.83 -17.39 -5.60
N LEU A 183 -0.24 -18.12 -5.90
CA LEU A 183 -0.23 -19.17 -6.93
C LEU A 183 0.08 -18.58 -8.32
N LEU A 184 -0.29 -17.34 -8.60
CA LEU A 184 0.08 -16.70 -9.87
C LEU A 184 1.56 -16.30 -9.91
N ASP A 185 2.06 -15.70 -8.83
CA ASP A 185 3.43 -15.20 -8.71
C ASP A 185 4.47 -16.34 -8.67
N ASP A 186 4.27 -17.39 -7.86
CA ASP A 186 5.21 -18.52 -7.73
C ASP A 186 4.48 -19.87 -7.54
N LYS A 187 4.07 -20.47 -8.67
CA LYS A 187 3.36 -21.76 -8.70
C LYS A 187 4.17 -22.87 -8.05
N VAL A 188 5.48 -22.91 -8.29
CA VAL A 188 6.34 -24.01 -7.86
C VAL A 188 6.42 -24.03 -6.33
N LYS A 189 6.63 -22.87 -5.70
CA LYS A 189 6.65 -22.75 -4.25
C LYS A 189 5.31 -23.18 -3.64
N VAL A 190 4.21 -22.63 -4.13
CA VAL A 190 2.87 -22.94 -3.60
C VAL A 190 2.53 -24.43 -3.73
N LEU A 191 2.82 -25.05 -4.88
CA LEU A 191 2.58 -26.48 -5.08
C LEU A 191 3.47 -27.35 -4.18
N ARG A 192 4.72 -26.98 -3.96
CA ARG A 192 5.60 -27.66 -2.99
C ARG A 192 5.07 -27.57 -1.56
N ASP A 193 4.56 -26.42 -1.15
CA ASP A 193 3.98 -26.23 0.18
C ASP A 193 2.73 -27.10 0.36
N ILE A 194 1.88 -27.22 -0.67
CA ILE A 194 0.73 -28.12 -0.66
C ILE A 194 1.19 -29.58 -0.63
N CYS A 195 2.13 -30.01 -1.48
CA CYS A 195 2.67 -31.38 -1.46
C CYS A 195 3.24 -31.74 -0.08
N LYS A 196 3.99 -30.83 0.54
CA LYS A 196 4.51 -31.00 1.90
C LYS A 196 3.38 -31.16 2.93
N PHE A 197 2.34 -30.34 2.85
CA PHE A 197 1.15 -30.48 3.69
C PHE A 197 0.44 -31.82 3.48
N LEU A 198 0.43 -32.33 2.24
CA LEU A 198 -0.15 -33.62 1.89
C LEU A 198 0.79 -34.81 2.17
N SER A 199 2.02 -34.58 2.61
CA SER A 199 3.05 -35.60 2.81
C SER A 199 3.42 -36.39 1.54
N ILE A 200 3.41 -35.73 0.39
CA ILE A 200 3.85 -36.27 -0.92
C ILE A 200 5.00 -35.43 -1.49
N GLU A 201 5.77 -35.98 -2.42
CA GLU A 201 6.81 -35.21 -3.13
C GLU A 201 6.18 -34.27 -4.18
N TYR A 202 6.90 -33.23 -4.57
CA TYR A 202 6.47 -32.37 -5.67
C TYR A 202 6.81 -33.02 -7.02
N ASP A 203 5.83 -33.04 -7.93
CA ASP A 203 6.02 -33.58 -9.28
C ASP A 203 5.84 -32.46 -10.35
N PRO A 204 6.81 -32.25 -11.27
CA PRO A 204 6.70 -31.29 -12.37
C PRO A 204 5.48 -31.49 -13.29
N ALA A 205 4.95 -32.71 -13.39
CA ALA A 205 3.74 -33.03 -14.16
C ALA A 205 2.55 -32.17 -13.76
N MET A 206 2.51 -31.68 -12.51
CA MET A 206 1.51 -30.75 -12.03
C MET A 206 1.43 -29.46 -12.86
N LEU A 207 2.54 -29.00 -13.45
CA LEU A 207 2.58 -27.81 -14.32
C LEU A 207 2.54 -28.14 -15.81
N GLU A 208 2.94 -29.35 -16.20
CA GLU A 208 2.98 -29.77 -17.60
C GLU A 208 1.61 -30.24 -18.09
N ASN A 209 0.86 -30.96 -17.24
CA ASN A 209 -0.32 -31.72 -17.64
C ASN A 209 -1.66 -31.16 -17.12
N TYR A 210 -1.64 -30.09 -16.33
CA TYR A 210 -2.86 -29.57 -15.69
C TYR A 210 -3.92 -29.11 -16.67
N LYS A 211 -3.55 -28.62 -17.86
CA LYS A 211 -4.51 -28.21 -18.90
C LYS A 211 -5.34 -29.38 -19.41
N GLN A 212 -4.73 -30.55 -19.56
CA GLN A 212 -5.44 -31.77 -19.94
C GLN A 212 -6.39 -32.23 -18.83
N GLN A 213 -5.94 -32.17 -17.58
CA GLN A 213 -6.79 -32.48 -16.42
C GLN A 213 -7.97 -31.52 -16.30
N ALA A 214 -7.74 -30.23 -16.53
CA ALA A 214 -8.77 -29.21 -16.54
C ALA A 214 -9.89 -29.54 -17.53
N ALA A 215 -9.56 -29.99 -18.75
CA ALA A 215 -10.55 -30.37 -19.75
C ALA A 215 -11.41 -31.57 -19.29
N ASN A 216 -10.78 -32.58 -18.69
CA ASN A 216 -11.47 -33.78 -18.18
C ASN A 216 -12.36 -33.49 -16.96
N LEU A 217 -11.92 -32.58 -16.07
CA LEU A 217 -12.67 -32.18 -14.88
C LEU A 217 -13.80 -31.19 -15.17
N SER A 218 -13.77 -30.54 -16.33
CA SER A 218 -14.72 -29.49 -16.74
C SER A 218 -15.91 -30.01 -17.55
N LEU A 219 -16.09 -31.33 -17.63
CA LEU A 219 -17.24 -31.95 -18.29
C LEU A 219 -18.53 -31.40 -17.65
N ASN A 220 -19.32 -30.68 -18.45
CA ASN A 220 -20.67 -30.14 -18.19
C ASN A 220 -20.85 -28.77 -17.49
N LEU A 221 -19.79 -28.02 -17.15
CA LEU A 221 -19.95 -26.64 -16.63
C LEU A 221 -19.52 -25.56 -17.66
N PRO A 222 -20.45 -24.78 -18.23
CA PRO A 222 -20.15 -23.90 -19.36
C PRO A 222 -19.16 -22.74 -19.04
N TRP A 223 -18.94 -22.41 -17.77
CA TRP A 223 -17.98 -21.37 -17.34
C TRP A 223 -16.54 -21.85 -17.08
N HIS A 224 -16.25 -23.14 -17.33
CA HIS A 224 -14.89 -23.65 -17.32
C HIS A 224 -14.18 -23.54 -18.69
N GLN A 225 -14.91 -23.07 -19.72
CA GLN A 225 -14.35 -22.72 -21.03
C GLN A 225 -13.54 -21.40 -20.95
N GLY A 226 -12.33 -21.48 -20.41
CA GLY A 226 -11.45 -20.31 -20.23
C GLY A 226 -10.13 -20.59 -19.51
N ILE A 227 -9.91 -21.82 -19.04
CA ILE A 227 -8.67 -22.27 -18.37
C ILE A 227 -7.45 -22.19 -19.31
N ASP A 228 -7.69 -22.11 -20.63
CA ASP A 228 -6.66 -22.07 -21.67
C ASP A 228 -6.23 -20.67 -22.09
N ARG A 229 -6.91 -19.61 -21.61
CA ARG A 229 -6.33 -18.27 -21.74
C ARG A 229 -5.11 -18.28 -20.84
N ASP A 230 -3.93 -18.06 -21.44
CA ASP A 230 -2.72 -17.76 -20.68
C ASP A 230 -3.13 -16.88 -19.51
N ILE A 231 -2.59 -17.18 -18.33
CA ILE A 231 -2.77 -16.43 -17.09
C ILE A 231 -2.06 -15.06 -17.22
N ALA A 232 -2.20 -14.42 -18.38
CA ALA A 232 -1.93 -13.04 -18.62
C ALA A 232 -2.99 -12.26 -17.86
N THR A 233 -2.52 -11.52 -16.87
CA THR A 233 -3.18 -10.35 -16.30
C THR A 233 -3.87 -9.56 -17.41
N THR A 234 -5.16 -9.81 -17.62
CA THR A 234 -5.97 -8.95 -18.49
C THR A 234 -5.90 -7.56 -17.88
N LYS A 235 -5.25 -6.63 -18.60
CA LYS A 235 -4.96 -5.26 -18.12
C LYS A 235 -6.19 -4.45 -17.74
N THR A 236 -7.38 -4.96 -18.05
CA THR A 236 -8.66 -4.44 -17.59
C THR A 236 -9.40 -5.49 -16.76
N HIS A 237 -9.50 -5.22 -15.47
CA HIS A 237 -10.24 -6.09 -14.57
C HIS A 237 -11.74 -6.05 -14.86
N LYS A 238 -12.36 -7.21 -14.73
CA LYS A 238 -13.77 -7.47 -15.09
C LYS A 238 -14.75 -6.55 -14.36
N TYR A 239 -14.47 -6.18 -13.12
CA TYR A 239 -15.35 -5.34 -12.30
C TYR A 239 -15.58 -3.93 -12.88
N HIS A 240 -14.62 -3.33 -13.59
CA HIS A 240 -14.79 -2.01 -14.24
C HIS A 240 -15.85 -2.01 -15.35
N ARG A 241 -16.18 -3.19 -15.90
CA ARG A 241 -17.24 -3.37 -16.91
C ARG A 241 -18.59 -3.68 -16.29
N LEU A 242 -18.61 -4.23 -15.08
CA LEU A 242 -19.82 -4.73 -14.45
C LEU A 242 -20.42 -3.74 -13.45
N PHE A 243 -19.58 -2.96 -12.77
CA PHE A 243 -19.99 -2.16 -11.63
C PHE A 243 -19.80 -0.67 -11.88
N LYS A 244 -20.77 0.08 -11.38
CA LYS A 244 -20.71 1.54 -11.25
C LYS A 244 -19.76 1.94 -10.12
N GLN A 245 -19.35 3.21 -10.11
CA GLN A 245 -18.43 3.74 -9.11
C GLN A 245 -18.90 3.51 -7.66
N ASP A 246 -20.19 3.73 -7.37
CA ASP A 246 -20.76 3.54 -6.03
C ASP A 246 -20.75 2.08 -5.60
N ALA A 247 -21.01 1.16 -6.53
CA ALA A 247 -20.94 -0.27 -6.28
C ALA A 247 -19.50 -0.71 -5.99
N ILE A 248 -18.52 -0.20 -6.75
CA ILE A 248 -17.08 -0.43 -6.48
C ILE A 248 -16.73 0.08 -5.08
N ASN A 249 -17.15 1.29 -4.72
CA ASN A 249 -16.90 1.88 -3.40
C ASN A 249 -17.51 1.03 -2.27
N ASN A 250 -18.72 0.48 -2.44
CA ASN A 250 -19.32 -0.43 -1.48
C ASN A 250 -18.48 -1.71 -1.31
N ILE A 251 -18.07 -2.34 -2.42
CA ILE A 251 -17.21 -3.54 -2.38
C ILE A 251 -15.89 -3.24 -1.64
N LEU A 252 -15.23 -2.13 -1.97
CA LEU A 252 -13.96 -1.75 -1.34
C LEU A 252 -14.09 -1.53 0.17
N ALA A 253 -15.20 -0.93 0.64
CA ALA A 253 -15.44 -0.76 2.06
C ALA A 253 -15.57 -2.10 2.81
N LYS A 254 -16.21 -3.09 2.17
CA LYS A 254 -16.35 -4.45 2.73
C LYS A 254 -15.04 -5.22 2.71
N ILE A 255 -14.23 -5.07 1.65
CA ILE A 255 -12.88 -5.64 1.57
C ILE A 255 -11.99 -5.07 2.67
N GLU A 256 -11.98 -3.75 2.85
CA GLU A 256 -11.17 -3.09 3.89
C GLU A 256 -11.54 -3.60 5.29
N TRP A 257 -12.84 -3.75 5.58
CA TRP A 257 -13.30 -4.32 6.83
C TRP A 257 -12.82 -5.77 7.04
N VAL A 258 -13.02 -6.65 6.04
CA VAL A 258 -12.53 -8.04 6.12
C VAL A 258 -11.02 -8.08 6.34
N ASN A 259 -10.26 -7.28 5.59
CA ASN A 259 -8.80 -7.18 5.67
C ASN A 259 -8.29 -6.75 7.06
N ARG A 260 -9.08 -5.96 7.81
CA ARG A 260 -8.77 -5.63 9.21
C ARG A 260 -9.09 -6.80 10.14
N GLU A 261 -10.22 -7.47 9.95
CA GLU A 261 -10.62 -8.61 10.79
C GLU A 261 -9.64 -9.78 10.72
N ILE A 262 -9.16 -10.09 9.51
CA ILE A 262 -8.24 -11.20 9.23
C ILE A 262 -6.75 -10.82 9.33
N SER A 263 -6.43 -9.65 9.88
CA SER A 263 -5.05 -9.20 10.05
C SER A 263 -4.29 -9.98 11.12
N TRP A 264 -2.97 -10.05 11.00
CA TRP A 264 -2.12 -10.57 12.07
C TRP A 264 -2.07 -9.56 13.20
N LYS A 265 -2.51 -9.93 14.41
CA LYS A 265 -2.65 -9.00 15.53
C LYS A 265 -1.49 -9.18 16.51
N VAL A 266 -0.84 -8.07 16.85
CA VAL A 266 0.23 -8.03 17.87
C VAL A 266 0.00 -6.88 18.84
N THR A 267 0.64 -6.94 20.00
CA THR A 267 0.70 -5.82 20.94
C THR A 267 2.15 -5.51 21.26
N VAL A 268 2.51 -4.24 21.27
CA VAL A 268 3.86 -3.75 21.57
C VAL A 268 3.79 -2.74 22.71
N GLU A 269 4.67 -2.92 23.69
CA GLU A 269 4.94 -1.95 24.75
C GLU A 269 6.11 -1.06 24.33
N VAL A 270 5.88 0.26 24.24
CA VAL A 270 6.87 1.25 23.78
C VAL A 270 8.12 1.25 24.66
N THR A 271 7.98 0.95 25.94
CA THR A 271 9.08 0.98 26.92
C THR A 271 9.94 -0.30 26.95
N GLU A 272 9.57 -1.33 26.21
CA GLU A 272 10.28 -2.61 26.11
C GLU A 272 10.95 -2.80 24.74
N PRO A 273 12.11 -3.49 24.66
CA PRO A 273 12.78 -3.75 23.39
C PRO A 273 11.84 -4.40 22.35
N ILE A 274 11.76 -3.79 21.17
CA ILE A 274 10.94 -4.29 20.06
C ILE A 274 11.77 -5.29 19.24
N ALA A 275 11.20 -6.49 19.02
CA ALA A 275 11.82 -7.53 18.20
C ALA A 275 11.19 -7.59 16.80
N ASP A 276 11.91 -8.18 15.85
CA ASP A 276 11.35 -8.48 14.53
C ASP A 276 10.15 -9.42 14.68
N ILE A 277 9.10 -9.15 13.93
CA ILE A 277 7.97 -10.06 13.80
C ILE A 277 8.31 -10.96 12.60
N CYS A 278 8.66 -12.21 12.88
CA CYS A 278 9.09 -13.19 11.89
C CYS A 278 8.11 -14.37 11.81
N ASP A 279 8.29 -15.21 10.79
CA ASP A 279 7.57 -16.47 10.60
C ASP A 279 6.04 -16.30 10.58
N VAL A 280 5.55 -15.13 10.13
CA VAL A 280 4.12 -14.89 9.99
C VAL A 280 3.60 -15.76 8.84
N PRO A 281 2.52 -16.53 9.05
CA PRO A 281 1.98 -17.39 8.00
C PRO A 281 1.71 -16.61 6.71
N PRO A 282 2.06 -17.14 5.52
CA PRO A 282 1.92 -16.43 4.23
C PRO A 282 0.50 -15.94 3.89
N ILE A 283 -0.50 -16.39 4.65
CA ILE A 283 -1.87 -15.98 4.51
C ILE A 283 -2.15 -14.56 5.04
N PHE A 284 -1.27 -14.00 5.88
CA PHE A 284 -1.40 -12.63 6.37
C PHE A 284 -0.54 -11.66 5.56
N ASP A 285 -1.17 -10.65 4.97
CA ASP A 285 -0.45 -9.54 4.29
C ASP A 285 -0.43 -8.25 5.13
N ARG A 286 -1.19 -8.23 6.24
CA ARG A 286 -1.45 -7.04 7.05
C ARG A 286 -1.18 -7.34 8.51
N LEU A 287 -0.30 -6.54 9.11
CA LEU A 287 -0.07 -6.49 10.54
C LEU A 287 -0.96 -5.41 11.15
N CYS A 288 -1.64 -5.74 12.22
CA CYS A 288 -2.36 -4.82 13.09
C CYS A 288 -1.69 -4.82 14.46
N CYS A 289 -0.95 -3.74 14.76
CA CYS A 289 -0.19 -3.59 15.99
C CYS A 289 -0.91 -2.66 16.95
N ASN A 290 -1.36 -3.18 18.08
CA ASN A 290 -1.80 -2.38 19.21
C ASN A 290 -0.57 -1.84 19.97
N VAL A 291 -0.51 -0.53 20.18
CA VAL A 291 0.64 0.14 20.81
C VAL A 291 0.25 0.59 22.20
N LYS A 292 1.03 0.15 23.18
CA LYS A 292 0.89 0.51 24.60
C LYS A 292 2.08 1.32 25.09
N LEU A 293 1.82 2.18 26.06
CA LEU A 293 2.82 2.94 26.78
C LEU A 293 2.55 2.79 28.27
N GLU A 294 3.37 2.02 28.96
CA GLU A 294 3.20 1.67 30.38
C GLU A 294 1.78 1.15 30.65
N ASP A 295 1.37 0.12 29.88
CA ASP A 295 0.04 -0.50 29.88
C ASP A 295 -1.14 0.38 29.41
N VAL A 296 -0.91 1.66 29.09
CA VAL A 296 -1.92 2.55 28.52
C VAL A 296 -1.95 2.41 26.99
N GLU A 297 -3.11 2.11 26.43
CA GLU A 297 -3.30 2.04 24.98
C GLU A 297 -3.13 3.42 24.34
N LEU A 298 -2.16 3.54 23.43
CA LEU A 298 -1.95 4.75 22.61
C LEU A 298 -2.79 4.71 21.33
N GLY A 299 -2.96 3.52 20.75
CA GLY A 299 -3.71 3.31 19.53
C GLY A 299 -3.15 2.16 18.69
N MET A 300 -3.57 2.11 17.43
CA MET A 300 -3.29 1.01 16.52
C MET A 300 -2.50 1.48 15.30
N ILE A 301 -1.57 0.64 14.82
CA ILE A 301 -0.83 0.84 13.58
C ILE A 301 -1.08 -0.33 12.65
N GLU A 302 -1.34 -0.05 11.38
CA GLU A 302 -1.42 -1.07 10.33
C GLU A 302 -0.17 -1.01 9.43
N LEU A 303 0.47 -2.14 9.17
CA LEU A 303 1.68 -2.26 8.33
C LEU A 303 1.56 -3.45 7.37
N PRO A 304 2.22 -3.40 6.19
CA PRO A 304 2.31 -4.57 5.32
C PRO A 304 3.22 -5.64 5.95
N ILE A 305 2.83 -6.90 5.80
CA ILE A 305 3.71 -8.05 6.02
C ILE A 305 4.33 -8.41 4.67
N CYS A 306 5.64 -8.27 4.56
CA CYS A 306 6.37 -8.64 3.33
C CYS A 306 7.20 -9.88 3.63
N ASP A 307 7.08 -10.90 2.79
CA ASP A 307 7.87 -12.14 2.88
C ASP A 307 7.82 -12.80 4.28
N GLY A 308 6.66 -12.70 4.96
CA GLY A 308 6.42 -13.31 6.27
C GLY A 308 7.01 -12.56 7.45
N MET A 309 7.42 -11.29 7.27
CA MET A 309 8.04 -10.51 8.34
C MET A 309 7.64 -9.02 8.36
N VAL A 310 7.77 -8.42 9.56
CA VAL A 310 7.81 -6.98 9.79
C VAL A 310 9.01 -6.69 10.70
N PRO A 311 10.08 -6.06 10.17
CA PRO A 311 11.24 -5.72 10.98
C PRO A 311 10.91 -4.73 12.11
N ALA A 312 11.59 -4.88 13.25
CA ALA A 312 11.44 -3.99 14.41
C ALA A 312 11.64 -2.53 14.03
N TRP A 313 12.61 -2.24 13.16
CA TRP A 313 12.92 -0.88 12.73
C TRP A 313 11.82 -0.22 11.87
N VAL A 314 10.98 -1.01 11.17
CA VAL A 314 9.77 -0.51 10.47
C VAL A 314 8.73 -0.12 11.52
N LEU A 315 8.55 -0.99 12.51
CA LEU A 315 7.56 -0.83 13.56
C LEU A 315 7.89 0.36 14.48
N GLU A 316 9.15 0.49 14.89
CA GLU A 316 9.67 1.64 15.65
C GLU A 316 9.46 2.95 14.90
N ASP A 317 9.69 2.98 13.59
CA ASP A 317 9.49 4.16 12.75
C ASP A 317 8.00 4.56 12.65
N ALA A 318 7.12 3.57 12.49
CA ALA A 318 5.69 3.78 12.47
C ALA A 318 5.16 4.27 13.82
N ILE A 319 5.64 3.71 14.94
CA ILE A 319 5.32 4.15 16.30
C ILE A 319 5.78 5.59 16.51
N ALA A 320 7.02 5.92 16.15
CA ALA A 320 7.54 7.28 16.29
C ALA A 320 6.72 8.27 15.45
N THR A 321 6.37 7.91 14.21
CA THR A 321 5.60 8.78 13.32
C THR A 321 4.20 9.06 13.89
N ASN A 322 3.53 8.05 14.44
CA ASN A 322 2.14 8.16 14.86
C ASN A 322 1.97 8.64 16.31
N PHE A 323 2.95 8.39 17.18
CA PHE A 323 2.81 8.56 18.63
C PHE A 323 3.95 9.35 19.30
N ALA A 324 4.83 10.02 18.54
CA ALA A 324 5.96 10.77 19.09
C ALA A 324 5.56 11.73 20.23
N TRP A 325 4.45 12.45 20.08
CA TRP A 325 4.02 13.44 21.06
C TRP A 325 3.56 12.82 22.38
N GLN A 326 2.75 11.75 22.33
CA GLN A 326 2.31 11.03 23.52
C GLN A 326 3.51 10.46 24.30
N ILE A 327 4.50 9.92 23.58
CA ILE A 327 5.72 9.37 24.16
C ILE A 327 6.58 10.49 24.78
N LEU A 328 6.75 11.61 24.10
CA LEU A 328 7.49 12.77 24.59
C LEU A 328 6.85 13.40 25.82
N ASP A 329 5.53 13.60 25.81
CA ASP A 329 4.80 14.19 26.93
C ASP A 329 4.95 13.33 28.18
N ARG A 330 4.83 12.00 28.02
CA ARG A 330 5.10 11.06 29.11
C ARG A 330 6.56 11.14 29.58
N PHE A 331 7.53 11.18 28.66
CA PHE A 331 8.95 11.28 29.01
C PHE A 331 9.29 12.59 29.74
N PHE A 332 8.66 13.70 29.38
CA PHE A 332 8.79 14.99 30.04
C PHE A 332 7.95 15.12 31.32
N GLN A 333 7.37 14.01 31.82
CA GLN A 333 6.62 13.93 33.08
C GLN A 333 5.30 14.73 33.09
N TYR A 334 4.71 14.97 31.91
CA TYR A 334 3.32 15.44 31.82
C TYR A 334 2.34 14.28 31.94
N ASN A 335 1.10 14.57 32.35
CA ASN A 335 0.07 13.56 32.52
C ASN A 335 -0.28 12.94 31.15
N PRO A 336 -0.08 11.62 30.94
CA PRO A 336 -0.33 10.97 29.65
C PRO A 336 -1.80 11.01 29.21
N ARG A 337 -2.74 11.31 30.11
CA ARG A 337 -4.17 11.48 29.78
C ARG A 337 -4.53 12.87 29.24
N ASN A 338 -3.60 13.83 29.28
CA ASN A 338 -3.84 15.19 28.79
C ASN A 338 -2.56 15.74 28.14
N PRO A 339 -2.22 15.29 26.93
CA PRO A 339 -1.00 15.69 26.24
C PRO A 339 -0.97 17.20 26.02
N VAL A 340 0.13 17.83 26.44
CA VAL A 340 0.37 19.26 26.26
C VAL A 340 1.41 19.32 25.15
N PHE A 341 0.96 19.19 23.89
CA PHE A 341 1.80 19.22 22.69
C PHE A 341 2.76 20.43 22.67
N ASN A 342 3.91 20.32 23.35
CA ASN A 342 4.77 21.44 23.68
C ASN A 342 6.01 21.44 22.79
N TRP A 343 5.80 21.93 21.57
CA TRP A 343 6.84 22.08 20.56
C TRP A 343 8.07 22.85 21.10
N THR A 344 7.82 23.96 21.80
CA THR A 344 8.86 24.78 22.40
C THR A 344 9.70 23.98 23.39
N LEU A 345 9.09 23.19 24.27
CA LEU A 345 9.83 22.38 25.23
C LEU A 345 10.71 21.33 24.53
N PHE A 346 10.19 20.67 23.50
CA PHE A 346 11.00 19.76 22.69
C PHE A 346 12.23 20.47 22.12
N LEU A 347 12.05 21.65 21.50
CA LEU A 347 13.15 22.46 20.96
C LEU A 347 14.14 22.90 22.05
N GLN A 348 13.65 23.32 23.22
CA GLN A 348 14.49 23.67 24.37
C GLN A 348 15.36 22.48 24.84
N LYS A 349 14.80 21.27 24.85
CA LYS A 349 15.49 20.05 25.30
C LYS A 349 16.49 19.53 24.28
N ILE A 350 16.15 19.54 22.99
CA ILE A 350 17.04 19.05 21.92
C ILE A 350 18.21 20.00 21.68
N TRP A 351 17.97 21.32 21.67
CA TRP A 351 18.99 22.35 21.46
C TRP A 351 19.69 22.82 22.73
N ASN A 352 19.29 22.31 23.90
CA ASN A 352 19.80 22.72 25.22
C ASN A 352 19.74 24.23 25.44
N ARG A 353 18.54 24.81 25.28
CA ARG A 353 18.26 26.25 25.48
C ARG A 353 16.99 26.42 26.32
N PRO A 354 17.02 26.14 27.64
CA PRO A 354 15.81 26.02 28.47
C PRO A 354 15.01 27.33 28.64
N HIS A 355 15.60 28.48 28.35
CA HIS A 355 14.97 29.80 28.53
C HIS A 355 14.53 30.45 27.22
N TRP A 356 14.74 29.79 26.09
CA TRP A 356 14.37 30.33 24.78
C TRP A 356 12.89 30.19 24.51
N LEU A 357 12.31 31.20 23.87
CA LEU A 357 10.96 31.14 23.32
C LEU A 357 11.01 30.49 21.94
N ASP A 358 9.86 30.02 21.46
CA ASP A 358 9.72 29.35 20.16
C ASP A 358 10.39 30.15 19.02
N ALA A 359 10.08 31.45 18.92
CA ALA A 359 10.62 32.34 17.90
C ALA A 359 12.17 32.42 17.87
N ASN A 360 12.84 32.19 19.01
CA ASN A 360 14.30 32.19 19.07
C ASN A 360 14.91 31.03 18.26
N PHE A 361 14.23 29.88 18.15
CA PHE A 361 14.73 28.75 17.37
C PHE A 361 14.59 28.96 15.87
N TYR A 362 13.80 29.94 15.43
CA TYR A 362 13.55 30.24 14.02
C TYR A 362 14.23 31.53 13.55
N ASN A 363 14.74 32.36 14.47
CA ASN A 363 15.35 33.64 14.12
C ASN A 363 16.89 33.52 14.03
N PRO A 364 17.50 33.66 12.83
CA PRO A 364 18.95 33.54 12.66
C PRO A 364 19.77 34.59 13.43
N GLU A 365 19.16 35.71 13.82
CA GLU A 365 19.82 36.83 14.52
C GLU A 365 19.83 36.70 16.05
N THR A 366 19.29 35.60 16.60
CA THR A 366 19.30 35.39 18.06
C THR A 366 20.74 35.22 18.56
N ALA A 367 21.15 36.01 19.55
CA ALA A 367 22.48 35.92 20.12
C ALA A 367 22.74 34.54 20.76
N ASP A 368 23.79 33.86 20.34
CA ASP A 368 24.26 32.60 20.89
C ASP A 368 25.78 32.51 20.73
N GLU A 369 26.52 32.41 21.84
CA GLU A 369 27.97 32.30 21.81
C GLU A 369 28.36 30.84 21.52
N SER A 370 29.26 30.63 20.56
CA SER A 370 29.73 29.31 20.16
C SER A 370 31.17 29.40 19.63
N PRO A 371 31.99 28.35 19.81
CA PRO A 371 33.37 28.36 19.31
C PRO A 371 33.37 28.39 17.77
N ILE A 372 34.45 28.91 17.18
CA ILE A 372 34.62 29.03 15.72
C ILE A 372 35.48 27.88 15.20
N PHE A 373 35.03 27.24 14.12
CA PHE A 373 35.71 26.19 13.39
C PHE A 373 35.90 26.59 11.92
N SER A 374 37.04 26.28 11.32
CA SER A 374 37.30 26.55 9.89
C SER A 374 37.03 25.31 9.06
N LEU A 375 36.20 25.45 8.02
CA LEU A 375 35.81 24.35 7.14
C LEU A 375 36.45 24.53 5.75
N ASP A 376 37.10 23.49 5.25
CA ASP A 376 37.80 23.44 3.96
C ASP A 376 36.99 22.74 2.85
N ARG A 377 35.74 22.37 3.14
CA ARG A 377 34.81 21.67 2.24
C ARG A 377 33.47 22.39 2.17
N ASP A 378 32.72 22.11 1.12
CA ASP A 378 31.37 22.64 0.87
C ASP A 378 30.28 21.88 1.63
N SER A 379 30.66 20.87 2.43
CA SER A 379 29.72 20.06 3.20
C SER A 379 30.25 19.65 4.57
N ILE A 380 29.33 19.47 5.53
CA ILE A 380 29.60 19.05 6.91
C ILE A 380 28.50 18.11 7.42
N ALA A 381 28.87 17.15 8.27
CA ALA A 381 27.91 16.34 9.02
C ALA A 381 27.82 16.83 10.47
N LEU A 382 26.61 17.07 10.98
CA LEU A 382 26.37 17.57 12.33
C LEU A 382 25.50 16.60 13.12
N GLU A 383 25.95 16.19 14.31
CA GLU A 383 25.14 15.43 15.27
C GLU A 383 24.42 16.40 16.22
N ILE A 384 23.09 16.44 16.15
CA ILE A 384 22.26 17.39 16.90
C ILE A 384 22.37 17.20 18.42
N SER A 385 22.73 16.01 18.89
CA SER A 385 22.99 15.80 20.31
C SER A 385 24.27 16.49 20.82
N GLU A 386 25.13 17.02 19.95
CA GLU A 386 26.33 17.81 20.27
C GLU A 386 26.09 19.32 20.13
N ASP A 387 26.95 20.15 20.72
CA ASP A 387 26.82 21.62 20.61
C ASP A 387 27.27 22.10 19.22
N LEU A 388 26.45 22.95 18.61
CA LEU A 388 26.76 23.56 17.32
C LEU A 388 27.92 24.55 17.45
N THR A 389 28.69 24.68 16.38
CA THR A 389 29.84 25.60 16.30
C THR A 389 29.62 26.62 15.17
N ASN A 390 30.25 27.78 15.33
CA ASN A 390 30.31 28.79 14.27
C ASN A 390 31.28 28.31 13.19
N LEU A 391 30.93 28.46 11.92
CA LEU A 391 31.73 27.99 10.79
C LEU A 391 32.33 29.16 10.02
N LYS A 392 33.64 29.11 9.76
CA LYS A 392 34.32 29.97 8.79
C LYS A 392 34.47 29.17 7.50
N VAL A 393 33.90 29.67 6.41
CA VAL A 393 33.76 28.93 5.15
C VAL A 393 34.02 29.85 3.96
N GLU A 394 34.75 29.39 2.95
CA GLU A 394 35.05 30.18 1.75
C GLU A 394 34.03 30.01 0.60
N PHE A 395 33.09 29.07 0.76
CA PHE A 395 32.00 28.80 -0.19
C PHE A 395 30.82 29.76 -0.01
N SER A 396 29.99 29.92 -1.03
CA SER A 396 28.76 30.75 -0.97
C SER A 396 27.61 30.08 -0.22
N GLU A 397 27.64 28.75 -0.14
CA GLU A 397 26.67 27.91 0.56
C GLU A 397 27.38 26.66 1.10
N ILE A 398 26.78 26.04 2.11
CA ILE A 398 27.24 24.75 2.64
C ILE A 398 26.08 23.77 2.75
N ASP A 399 26.36 22.51 2.42
CA ASP A 399 25.44 21.40 2.64
C ASP A 399 25.68 20.77 4.01
N VAL A 400 24.64 20.76 4.84
CA VAL A 400 24.68 20.22 6.20
C VAL A 400 23.93 18.90 6.25
N LEU A 401 24.65 17.79 6.34
CA LEU A 401 24.07 16.49 6.66
C LEU A 401 23.73 16.46 8.16
N VAL A 402 22.44 16.53 8.47
CA VAL A 402 21.97 16.51 9.85
C VAL A 402 21.84 15.07 10.33
N LYS A 403 22.43 14.78 11.49
CA LYS A 403 22.33 13.50 12.20
C LYS A 403 21.72 13.68 13.58
N ILE A 404 20.98 12.70 14.05
CA ILE A 404 20.47 12.67 15.43
C ILE A 404 20.55 11.26 15.99
N GLY A 405 21.24 11.10 17.13
CA GLY A 405 21.48 9.77 17.70
C GLY A 405 22.27 8.85 16.77
N GLY A 406 23.15 9.42 15.93
CA GLY A 406 23.93 8.71 14.91
C GLY A 406 23.20 8.53 13.57
N VAL A 407 21.93 8.91 13.50
CA VAL A 407 21.06 8.65 12.35
C VAL A 407 21.00 9.85 11.41
N ALA A 408 21.29 9.66 10.12
CA ALA A 408 21.10 10.68 9.09
C ALA A 408 19.61 11.02 8.90
N VAL A 409 19.30 12.31 9.05
CA VAL A 409 17.96 12.91 9.04
C VAL A 409 17.67 13.53 7.69
N GLY A 410 18.64 14.21 7.10
CA GLY A 410 18.47 14.96 5.87
C GLY A 410 19.66 15.86 5.59
N ILE A 411 19.66 16.48 4.42
CA ILE A 411 20.63 17.51 4.05
C ILE A 411 19.90 18.84 3.99
N VAL A 412 20.48 19.86 4.62
CA VAL A 412 19.96 21.23 4.61
C VAL A 412 21.06 22.14 4.06
N THR A 413 20.76 22.89 3.02
CA THR A 413 21.71 23.87 2.44
C THR A 413 21.58 25.20 3.17
N VAL A 414 22.71 25.77 3.57
CA VAL A 414 22.77 27.02 4.35
C VAL A 414 23.62 28.04 3.59
N ALA A 415 23.06 29.23 3.35
CA ALA A 415 23.79 30.33 2.73
C ALA A 415 24.90 30.86 3.66
N VAL A 416 26.07 31.15 3.08
CA VAL A 416 27.23 31.72 3.77
C VAL A 416 27.25 33.23 3.58
N GLU A 417 27.38 33.97 4.68
CA GLU A 417 27.42 35.43 4.67
C GLU A 417 28.76 35.92 5.21
N ASN A 418 29.52 36.68 4.41
CA ASN A 418 30.86 37.18 4.78
C ASN A 418 31.84 36.07 5.22
N SER A 419 31.83 34.94 4.50
CA SER A 419 32.64 33.76 4.81
C SER A 419 32.40 33.16 6.20
N PHE A 420 31.19 33.35 6.72
CA PHE A 420 30.80 32.96 8.06
C PHE A 420 29.37 32.40 8.10
N VAL A 421 29.17 31.36 8.91
CA VAL A 421 27.84 30.84 9.26
C VAL A 421 27.80 30.68 10.77
N SER A 422 26.86 31.36 11.42
CA SER A 422 26.71 31.24 12.87
C SER A 422 26.06 29.90 13.26
N ALA A 423 26.39 29.39 14.45
CA ALA A 423 25.71 28.25 15.06
C ALA A 423 24.18 28.47 15.12
N GLN A 424 23.76 29.72 15.35
CA GLN A 424 22.34 30.08 15.34
C GLN A 424 21.73 30.03 13.93
N LYS A 425 22.44 30.48 12.89
CA LYS A 425 21.97 30.37 11.51
C LYS A 425 21.74 28.89 11.17
N LEU A 426 22.72 28.02 11.46
CA LEU A 426 22.59 26.56 11.33
C LEU A 426 21.33 26.05 12.05
N ARG A 427 21.18 26.37 13.34
CA ARG A 427 20.03 25.93 14.16
C ARG A 427 18.69 26.35 13.57
N SER A 428 18.58 27.61 13.17
CA SER A 428 17.35 28.17 12.62
C SER A 428 16.98 27.52 11.29
N THR A 429 17.95 27.35 10.38
CA THR A 429 17.72 26.70 9.10
C THR A 429 17.38 25.22 9.27
N ILE A 430 18.06 24.50 10.17
CA ILE A 430 17.73 23.10 10.48
C ILE A 430 16.31 22.99 11.06
N THR A 431 15.96 23.81 12.05
CA THR A 431 14.65 23.76 12.72
C THR A 431 13.52 24.11 11.75
N GLN A 432 13.73 25.08 10.86
CA GLN A 432 12.77 25.48 9.82
C GLN A 432 12.51 24.38 8.78
N ASN A 433 13.55 23.67 8.37
CA ASN A 433 13.45 22.71 7.26
C ASN A 433 13.14 21.28 7.73
N ILE A 434 13.63 20.88 8.90
CA ILE A 434 13.57 19.50 9.40
C ILE A 434 13.32 19.40 10.91
N GLY A 435 12.59 20.36 11.52
CA GLY A 435 12.29 20.29 12.95
C GLY A 435 11.48 19.04 13.34
N TYR A 436 10.38 18.77 12.63
CA TYR A 436 9.46 17.67 12.94
C TYR A 436 10.13 16.30 12.72
N GLU A 437 10.83 16.20 11.61
CA GLU A 437 11.81 15.20 11.23
C GLU A 437 12.75 14.81 12.38
N LEU A 438 13.37 15.81 13.03
CA LEU A 438 14.23 15.60 14.19
C LEU A 438 13.45 15.04 15.39
N CYS A 439 12.20 15.45 15.59
CA CYS A 439 11.34 14.94 16.67
C CYS A 439 11.07 13.44 16.52
N VAL A 440 10.61 13.01 15.34
CA VAL A 440 10.34 11.58 15.06
C VAL A 440 11.60 10.75 15.23
N ALA A 441 12.72 11.20 14.65
CA ALA A 441 14.00 10.52 14.75
C ALA A 441 14.55 10.48 16.19
N ALA A 442 14.33 11.53 16.98
CA ALA A 442 14.71 11.58 18.39
C ALA A 442 13.96 10.55 19.22
N VAL A 443 12.62 10.49 19.07
CA VAL A 443 11.77 9.53 19.78
C VAL A 443 12.18 8.09 19.43
N ARG A 444 12.31 7.80 18.14
CA ARG A 444 12.75 6.48 17.64
C ARG A 444 14.09 6.07 18.24
N SER A 445 15.08 6.98 18.21
CA SER A 445 16.46 6.64 18.56
C SER A 445 16.74 6.67 20.07
N ALA A 446 15.96 7.42 20.87
CA ALA A 446 16.23 7.63 22.29
C ALA A 446 15.19 7.03 23.25
N LEU A 447 13.93 6.87 22.82
CA LEU A 447 12.82 6.59 23.72
C LEU A 447 12.14 5.25 23.46
N ILE A 448 11.90 4.88 22.20
CA ILE A 448 11.30 3.58 21.87
C ILE A 448 12.26 2.45 22.25
N GLY A 449 11.71 1.36 22.80
CA GLY A 449 12.48 0.20 23.21
C GLY A 449 13.16 0.36 24.57
N LYS A 450 12.86 1.43 25.31
CA LYS A 450 13.62 1.85 26.50
C LYS A 450 12.69 2.36 27.62
N PRO A 451 13.03 2.11 28.89
CA PRO A 451 12.31 2.70 30.01
C PRO A 451 12.33 4.24 29.95
N LEU A 452 11.19 4.89 30.20
CA LEU A 452 11.08 6.36 30.21
C LEU A 452 11.34 6.98 31.59
N ASN A 453 11.28 6.16 32.65
CA ASN A 453 11.61 6.56 34.02
C ASN A 453 13.13 6.58 34.24
N GLY A 454 13.77 7.73 34.02
CA GLY A 454 15.19 7.90 34.32
C GLY A 454 15.63 9.35 34.37
N GLU A 455 16.79 9.60 34.97
CA GLU A 455 17.36 10.95 35.12
C GLU A 455 18.06 11.46 33.85
N MET A 456 18.34 10.57 32.89
CA MET A 456 19.00 10.96 31.64
C MET A 456 18.10 11.86 30.79
N SER A 457 18.61 13.03 30.44
CA SER A 457 17.97 13.93 29.49
C SER A 457 17.82 13.30 28.10
N LEU A 458 16.88 13.80 27.29
CA LEU A 458 16.71 13.38 25.89
C LEU A 458 18.03 13.47 25.11
N ARG A 459 18.75 14.59 25.26
CA ARG A 459 20.03 14.84 24.58
C ARG A 459 21.10 13.84 25.01
N SER A 460 21.17 13.49 26.29
CA SER A 460 22.11 12.47 26.81
C SER A 460 21.80 11.08 26.25
N ARG A 461 20.52 10.71 26.12
CA ARG A 461 20.11 9.44 25.50
C ARG A 461 20.50 9.39 24.01
N LEU A 462 20.34 10.50 23.30
CA LEU A 462 20.73 10.61 21.89
C LEU A 462 22.25 10.50 21.71
N ALA A 463 23.03 11.22 22.53
CA ALA A 463 24.49 11.13 22.48
C ALA A 463 24.98 9.69 22.72
N PHE A 464 24.36 8.96 23.66
CA PHE A 464 24.65 7.55 23.89
C PHE A 464 24.33 6.68 22.65
N SER A 465 23.17 6.91 22.00
CA SER A 465 22.82 6.22 20.75
C SER A 465 23.83 6.53 19.62
N ALA A 466 24.26 7.78 19.49
CA ALA A 466 25.24 8.21 18.48
C ALA A 466 26.59 7.52 18.66
N GLN A 467 27.09 7.45 19.91
CA GLN A 467 28.35 6.75 20.22
C GLN A 467 28.30 5.26 19.85
N LYS A 468 27.15 4.60 20.06
CA LYS A 468 26.96 3.20 19.66
C LYS A 468 27.04 3.02 18.14
N MET A 469 26.59 4.02 17.38
CA MET A 469 26.62 4.00 15.91
C MET A 469 27.98 4.40 15.29
N ALA A 470 28.83 5.13 16.02
CA ALA A 470 30.13 5.59 15.51
C ALA A 470 31.14 4.46 15.17
N ASN A 471 30.88 3.22 15.62
CA ASN A 471 31.72 2.06 15.35
C ASN A 471 31.51 1.42 13.96
N PHE A 472 30.69 2.01 13.08
CA PHE A 472 30.39 1.50 11.74
C PHE A 472 31.02 2.39 10.62
N PRO A 473 31.41 1.85 9.44
CA PRO A 473 32.15 2.60 8.40
C PRO A 473 31.34 3.73 7.73
N ASP A 474 31.97 4.79 7.19
CA ASP A 474 31.28 6.01 6.70
C ASP A 474 30.31 5.85 5.51
N TRP A 475 30.60 4.99 4.53
CA TRP A 475 29.64 4.67 3.45
C TRP A 475 28.56 3.67 3.89
N LEU A 476 28.78 3.09 5.07
CA LEU A 476 27.86 2.33 5.91
C LEU A 476 27.28 3.23 7.04
N ASN A 477 27.62 4.53 7.07
CA ASN A 477 27.08 5.54 8.00
C ASN A 477 25.84 6.23 7.42
N ALA A 478 25.10 5.48 6.62
CA ALA A 478 23.67 5.49 6.83
C ALA A 478 23.38 4.63 8.07
N PRO A 479 22.72 5.17 9.10
CA PRO A 479 22.52 4.47 10.36
C PRO A 479 21.91 3.08 10.15
N GLY A 480 22.59 2.04 10.64
CA GLY A 480 22.02 0.70 10.79
C GLY A 480 22.66 -0.43 10.01
N SER A 481 23.75 -0.23 9.28
CA SER A 481 24.45 -1.41 8.72
C SER A 481 25.27 -2.19 9.74
N GLY A 482 25.24 -1.78 11.01
CA GLY A 482 25.79 -2.48 12.15
C GLY A 482 24.99 -3.70 12.57
N GLY A 483 24.76 -4.62 11.64
CA GLY A 483 23.98 -5.83 11.87
C GLY A 483 22.48 -5.61 12.07
N ILE A 484 21.92 -4.43 11.73
CA ILE A 484 20.45 -4.20 11.78
C ILE A 484 19.76 -4.72 10.51
N TYR A 485 20.41 -4.58 9.35
CA TYR A 485 19.91 -5.18 8.12
C TYR A 485 20.41 -6.61 7.96
N PRO A 486 19.54 -7.57 7.62
CA PRO A 486 19.91 -8.96 7.54
C PRO A 486 20.87 -9.24 6.38
N ALA A 487 21.62 -10.33 6.53
CA ALA A 487 22.39 -10.88 5.40
C ALA A 487 21.41 -11.32 4.30
N ASN A 488 21.78 -11.08 3.03
CA ASN A 488 20.96 -11.39 1.85
C ASN A 488 19.78 -10.42 1.58
N ALA A 489 20.06 -9.10 1.60
CA ALA A 489 19.10 -8.03 1.35
C ALA A 489 19.54 -7.05 0.25
N THR A 490 18.57 -6.46 -0.46
CA THR A 490 18.77 -5.28 -1.31
C THR A 490 18.17 -4.05 -0.63
N ILE A 491 18.98 -3.02 -0.44
CA ILE A 491 18.60 -1.80 0.27
C ILE A 491 18.57 -0.63 -0.71
N PHE A 492 17.46 0.10 -0.70
CA PHE A 492 17.19 1.31 -1.45
C PHE A 492 17.25 2.51 -0.50
N GLY A 493 18.02 3.53 -0.89
CA GLY A 493 18.08 4.81 -0.18
C GLY A 493 17.46 5.94 -0.98
N ARG A 494 17.67 7.17 -0.53
CA ARG A 494 17.23 8.38 -1.23
C ARG A 494 18.40 9.24 -1.71
N ARG A 495 18.15 10.07 -2.72
CA ARG A 495 19.07 11.12 -3.15
C ARG A 495 19.05 12.31 -2.19
N SER A 496 20.16 13.02 -2.09
CA SER A 496 20.22 14.35 -1.46
C SER A 496 19.21 15.30 -2.13
N GLY A 497 18.34 15.93 -1.35
CA GLY A 497 17.28 16.82 -1.84
C GLY A 497 16.27 17.15 -0.74
N THR A 498 15.10 17.68 -1.11
CA THR A 498 14.02 17.99 -0.16
C THR A 498 13.72 16.78 0.71
N THR A 499 13.77 16.96 2.02
CA THR A 499 13.54 15.97 3.08
C THR A 499 12.08 15.51 3.16
N GLY A 500 11.33 15.55 2.05
CA GLY A 500 9.88 15.41 1.94
C GLY A 500 9.30 14.04 2.28
N THR A 501 10.08 13.17 2.89
CA THR A 501 9.57 12.12 3.75
C THR A 501 10.24 12.38 5.09
N SER A 502 9.46 12.57 6.17
CA SER A 502 9.93 13.26 7.38
C SER A 502 10.96 12.50 8.24
N VAL A 503 12.08 12.01 7.68
CA VAL A 503 13.12 11.14 8.32
C VAL A 503 12.71 9.69 8.63
N SER A 504 11.55 9.20 8.22
CA SER A 504 11.18 8.87 6.83
C SER A 504 10.73 7.41 6.88
N ARG A 505 9.57 7.11 6.29
CA ARG A 505 8.91 5.79 6.30
C ARG A 505 9.87 4.69 5.89
N ARG A 506 10.44 4.03 6.89
CA ARG A 506 11.21 2.81 6.72
C ARG A 506 10.25 1.73 6.24
N ALA A 507 10.57 1.02 5.17
CA ALA A 507 9.68 0.00 4.62
C ALA A 507 10.41 -1.28 4.23
N SER A 508 9.72 -2.40 4.38
CA SER A 508 10.06 -3.64 3.69
C SER A 508 9.16 -3.77 2.47
N PHE A 509 9.75 -4.21 1.36
CA PHE A 509 9.05 -4.50 0.12
C PHE A 509 9.09 -6.00 -0.18
N PRO A 510 8.07 -6.54 -0.88
CA PRO A 510 8.09 -7.93 -1.30
C PRO A 510 9.22 -8.20 -2.30
N ALA A 511 10.00 -9.26 -2.06
CA ALA A 511 11.10 -9.66 -2.93
C ALA A 511 10.65 -9.93 -4.39
N ALA A 512 9.41 -10.37 -4.58
CA ALA A 512 8.80 -10.60 -5.89
C ALA A 512 8.67 -9.33 -6.77
N ALA A 513 8.82 -8.13 -6.19
CA ALA A 513 8.78 -6.85 -6.91
C ALA A 513 10.18 -6.21 -7.09
N LEU A 514 11.26 -6.91 -6.70
CA LEU A 514 12.62 -6.36 -6.74
C LEU A 514 13.00 -5.80 -8.10
N ARG A 515 12.66 -6.49 -9.19
CA ARG A 515 13.06 -6.09 -10.54
C ARG A 515 12.45 -4.74 -10.90
N GLU A 516 11.18 -4.54 -10.58
CA GLU A 516 10.44 -3.32 -10.85
C GLU A 516 10.92 -2.16 -9.95
N ILE A 517 11.18 -2.44 -8.66
CA ILE A 517 11.76 -1.47 -7.72
C ILE A 517 13.15 -1.03 -8.19
N ALA A 518 14.04 -1.98 -8.53
CA ALA A 518 15.39 -1.69 -9.00
C ALA A 518 15.41 -0.87 -10.29
N SER A 519 14.49 -1.17 -11.22
CA SER A 519 14.32 -0.40 -12.45
C SER A 519 13.88 1.05 -12.16
N ALA A 520 12.88 1.23 -11.29
CA ALA A 520 12.40 2.55 -10.90
C ALA A 520 13.48 3.36 -10.16
N ALA A 521 14.17 2.73 -9.21
CA ALA A 521 15.29 3.32 -8.49
C ALA A 521 16.42 3.74 -9.44
N ALA A 522 16.79 2.90 -10.40
CA ALA A 522 17.81 3.25 -11.40
C ALA A 522 17.40 4.45 -12.28
N MET A 523 16.12 4.58 -12.63
CA MET A 523 15.61 5.73 -13.39
C MET A 523 15.52 7.02 -12.57
N ALA A 524 15.19 6.91 -11.28
CA ALA A 524 15.32 8.01 -10.33
C ALA A 524 16.80 8.27 -9.94
N GLY A 525 17.68 7.34 -10.32
CA GLY A 525 19.08 7.20 -9.95
C GLY A 525 19.32 7.16 -8.43
N GLU A 526 18.39 6.58 -7.69
CA GLU A 526 18.48 6.30 -6.26
C GLU A 526 19.58 5.26 -5.98
N PRO A 527 20.25 5.35 -4.81
CA PRO A 527 21.29 4.41 -4.44
C PRO A 527 20.70 3.01 -4.17
N ILE A 528 21.39 1.98 -4.66
CA ILE A 528 21.06 0.57 -4.47
C ILE A 528 22.26 -0.13 -3.86
N ILE A 529 22.06 -0.83 -2.73
CA ILE A 529 23.09 -1.60 -2.02
C ILE A 529 22.65 -3.06 -1.96
N GLN A 530 23.52 -3.99 -2.35
CA GLN A 530 23.28 -5.45 -2.27
C GLN A 530 24.19 -6.11 -1.24
N ILE A 531 23.64 -6.99 -0.42
CA ILE A 531 24.32 -7.70 0.68
C ILE A 531 23.87 -9.16 0.64
N PRO A 532 24.72 -10.20 0.58
CA PRO A 532 26.12 -10.21 0.17
C PRO A 532 26.25 -10.09 -1.37
N ARG A 533 27.49 -9.95 -1.86
CA ARG A 533 27.81 -9.62 -3.26
C ARG A 533 27.86 -10.81 -4.24
N GLU A 534 27.29 -11.99 -3.96
CA GLU A 534 27.40 -13.17 -4.85
C GLU A 534 26.13 -14.03 -4.96
N ASN A 535 25.82 -14.44 -6.21
CA ASN A 535 25.04 -15.59 -6.71
C ASN A 535 23.76 -16.11 -6.01
N GLU A 536 23.23 -15.45 -4.98
CA GLU A 536 21.93 -15.75 -4.37
C GLU A 536 20.92 -14.63 -4.65
N LEU A 537 19.65 -14.99 -4.86
CA LEU A 537 18.56 -14.02 -4.90
C LEU A 537 18.38 -13.40 -3.50
N PRO A 538 18.23 -12.07 -3.40
CA PRO A 538 18.00 -11.42 -2.11
C PRO A 538 16.68 -11.89 -1.52
N LYS A 539 16.73 -12.24 -0.23
CA LYS A 539 15.56 -12.67 0.54
C LYS A 539 14.70 -11.48 0.98
N GLN A 540 15.26 -10.27 0.97
CA GLN A 540 14.59 -9.09 1.47
C GLN A 540 14.88 -7.87 0.60
N VAL A 541 13.88 -7.00 0.49
CA VAL A 541 13.96 -5.72 -0.18
C VAL A 541 13.56 -4.63 0.78
N ILE A 542 14.43 -3.64 0.96
CA ILE A 542 14.32 -2.67 2.06
C ILE A 542 14.43 -1.26 1.52
N TYR A 543 13.56 -0.36 1.97
CA TYR A 543 13.76 1.08 1.85
C TYR A 543 14.24 1.65 3.18
N ALA A 544 15.44 2.20 3.15
CA ALA A 544 16.15 2.81 4.26
C ALA A 544 16.46 4.28 3.90
N PRO A 545 15.52 5.20 4.15
CA PRO A 545 15.64 6.61 3.74
C PRO A 545 16.77 7.39 4.44
N GLU A 546 17.27 6.88 5.55
CA GLU A 546 18.49 7.34 6.18
C GLU A 546 19.76 7.14 5.33
N ILE A 547 19.71 6.28 4.31
CA ILE A 547 20.78 6.14 3.32
C ILE A 547 20.63 7.28 2.32
N ILE A 548 21.46 8.31 2.49
CA ILE A 548 21.45 9.51 1.65
C ILE A 548 22.69 9.53 0.77
N TRP A 549 22.51 9.56 -0.55
CA TRP A 549 23.61 9.74 -1.49
C TRP A 549 23.78 11.22 -1.86
N GLN A 550 25.01 11.72 -1.82
CA GLN A 550 25.32 13.10 -2.22
C GLN A 550 25.02 13.32 -3.71
N LYS A 551 24.52 14.51 -4.02
CA LYS A 551 24.16 14.96 -5.37
C LYS A 551 25.42 14.92 -6.26
N PRO A 552 25.37 14.43 -7.51
CA PRO A 552 26.35 14.87 -8.49
C PRO A 552 26.16 16.38 -8.75
N PRO A 553 27.24 17.13 -9.02
CA PRO A 553 27.16 18.56 -9.29
C PRO A 553 26.50 18.78 -10.66
N GLU A 554 25.18 18.94 -10.68
CA GLU A 554 24.44 19.45 -11.84
C GLU A 554 23.45 20.55 -11.45
N SER A 555 23.53 21.60 -12.28
CA SER A 555 22.77 22.83 -12.26
C SER A 555 21.31 22.60 -12.62
N GLU A 556 20.41 22.65 -11.63
CA GLU A 556 19.00 22.92 -11.89
C GLU A 556 18.68 24.35 -11.46
N VAL A 557 18.39 25.17 -12.46
CA VAL A 557 17.81 26.49 -12.30
C VAL A 557 16.32 26.29 -12.05
N SER A 558 15.89 26.37 -10.79
CA SER A 558 14.48 26.58 -10.49
C SER A 558 14.16 28.07 -10.68
N PRO A 559 13.21 28.45 -11.54
CA PRO A 559 12.74 29.83 -11.57
C PRO A 559 11.98 30.09 -10.28
N SER A 560 12.60 30.83 -9.37
CA SER A 560 11.90 31.43 -8.24
C SER A 560 10.91 32.46 -8.78
N VAL A 561 9.65 32.07 -8.95
CA VAL A 561 8.56 33.02 -9.17
C VAL A 561 8.41 33.82 -7.88
N LYS A 562 8.85 35.08 -7.90
CA LYS A 562 8.56 36.00 -6.79
C LYS A 562 7.06 36.23 -6.75
N MET A 563 6.42 35.75 -5.70
CA MET A 563 5.05 36.13 -5.35
C MET A 563 5.03 37.63 -5.00
N THR A 564 4.45 38.45 -5.87
CA THR A 564 3.94 39.76 -5.47
C THR A 564 2.54 39.58 -4.92
N VAL A 565 2.45 39.38 -3.60
CA VAL A 565 1.18 39.48 -2.88
C VAL A 565 1.08 40.90 -2.34
N GLU A 566 0.08 41.65 -2.79
CA GLU A 566 -0.31 42.90 -2.15
C GLU A 566 -0.73 42.60 -0.70
N SER A 567 -0.28 43.42 0.24
CA SER A 567 -0.54 43.28 1.68
C SER A 567 -2.03 43.19 1.97
N SER A 568 -2.55 41.97 2.08
CA SER A 568 -3.92 41.67 2.48
C SER A 568 -3.90 40.90 3.81
N ASN A 569 -4.84 41.18 4.70
CA ASN A 569 -5.00 40.46 5.97
C ASN A 569 -5.61 39.05 5.80
N ILE A 570 -5.84 38.60 4.56
CA ILE A 570 -6.49 37.31 4.25
C ILE A 570 -5.40 36.25 4.10
N VAL A 571 -5.61 35.09 4.71
CA VAL A 571 -4.69 33.95 4.67
C VAL A 571 -5.44 32.63 4.50
N THR A 572 -4.76 31.63 3.96
CA THR A 572 -5.29 30.27 3.79
C THR A 572 -4.70 29.33 4.84
N LYS A 573 -5.53 28.93 5.81
CA LYS A 573 -5.17 27.97 6.87
C LYS A 573 -5.50 26.51 6.52
N LYS A 574 -6.53 26.32 5.70
CA LYS A 574 -6.91 25.04 5.13
C LYS A 574 -6.95 25.20 3.62
N LEU A 575 -6.20 24.39 2.89
CA LEU A 575 -6.03 24.52 1.46
C LEU A 575 -7.15 23.77 0.73
N PRO A 576 -8.00 24.46 -0.08
CA PRO A 576 -8.90 23.79 -0.99
C PRO A 576 -8.09 23.12 -2.09
N ILE A 577 -8.16 21.79 -2.16
CA ILE A 577 -7.60 21.00 -3.27
C ILE A 577 -8.79 20.46 -4.06
N LEU A 578 -9.02 21.02 -5.25
CA LEU A 578 -10.17 20.72 -6.08
C LEU A 578 -9.78 19.64 -7.09
N ALA A 579 -10.55 18.56 -7.14
CA ALA A 579 -10.31 17.42 -8.03
C ALA A 579 -11.37 17.34 -9.11
N TYR A 580 -10.93 17.56 -10.34
CA TYR A 580 -11.70 17.39 -11.56
C TYR A 580 -11.32 16.05 -12.20
N SER A 581 -12.26 15.35 -12.79
CA SER A 581 -11.99 14.11 -13.53
C SER A 581 -12.28 14.31 -15.02
N ARG A 582 -13.44 13.85 -15.48
CA ARG A 582 -13.79 13.86 -16.90
C ARG A 582 -14.34 15.23 -17.31
N ILE A 583 -13.83 15.75 -18.43
CA ILE A 583 -14.27 17.01 -19.01
C ILE A 583 -15.15 16.67 -20.22
N ALA A 584 -16.45 16.55 -19.99
CA ALA A 584 -17.47 16.15 -20.96
C ALA A 584 -18.80 16.83 -20.61
N GLY A 585 -19.95 16.36 -21.15
CA GLY A 585 -21.27 16.84 -20.70
C GLY A 585 -21.47 16.71 -19.18
N GLU A 586 -22.53 17.28 -18.63
CA GLU A 586 -22.77 17.28 -17.19
C GLU A 586 -23.24 15.90 -16.70
N SER A 587 -22.47 15.26 -15.82
CA SER A 587 -22.84 14.01 -15.13
C SER A 587 -22.18 13.94 -13.74
N LEU A 588 -22.50 12.91 -12.96
CA LEU A 588 -21.97 12.73 -11.59
C LEU A 588 -20.43 12.81 -11.51
N ASN A 589 -19.74 12.34 -12.56
CA ASN A 589 -18.28 12.30 -12.63
C ASN A 589 -17.72 13.07 -13.85
N SER A 590 -18.51 13.95 -14.47
CA SER A 590 -18.03 14.79 -15.58
C SER A 590 -18.56 16.22 -15.50
N ILE A 591 -17.70 17.16 -15.87
CA ILE A 591 -18.02 18.58 -15.86
C ILE A 591 -17.80 19.20 -17.25
N GLY A 592 -18.75 20.05 -17.65
CA GLY A 592 -18.70 20.78 -18.90
C GLY A 592 -17.60 21.86 -18.92
N PRO A 593 -16.93 22.12 -20.06
CA PRO A 593 -15.99 23.22 -20.18
C PRO A 593 -16.56 24.59 -19.76
N GLN A 594 -17.85 24.84 -20.02
CA GLN A 594 -18.53 26.08 -19.64
C GLN A 594 -18.67 26.23 -18.12
N ALA A 595 -18.97 25.14 -17.41
CA ALA A 595 -19.01 25.15 -15.95
C ALA A 595 -17.60 25.39 -15.36
N ILE A 596 -16.56 24.75 -15.91
CA ILE A 596 -15.17 25.02 -15.51
C ILE A 596 -14.80 26.50 -15.73
N GLU A 597 -15.19 27.08 -16.87
CA GLU A 597 -14.96 28.49 -17.17
C GLU A 597 -15.61 29.42 -16.12
N GLN A 598 -16.85 29.16 -15.73
CA GLN A 598 -17.55 29.93 -14.68
C GLN A 598 -16.86 29.78 -13.32
N GLN A 599 -16.40 28.58 -12.97
CA GLN A 599 -15.68 28.31 -11.72
C GLN A 599 -14.33 29.04 -11.68
N LEU A 600 -13.55 29.00 -12.77
CA LEU A 600 -12.27 29.71 -12.86
C LEU A 600 -12.45 31.23 -12.82
N GLN A 601 -13.47 31.76 -13.50
CA GLN A 601 -13.85 33.17 -13.42
C GLN A 601 -14.18 33.56 -11.97
N TYR A 602 -15.01 32.77 -11.29
CA TYR A 602 -15.36 33.01 -9.89
C TYR A 602 -14.15 33.00 -8.96
N LEU A 603 -13.26 32.02 -9.09
CA LEU A 603 -12.02 31.96 -8.32
C LEU A 603 -11.17 33.22 -8.57
N LYS A 604 -11.05 33.64 -9.83
CA LYS A 604 -10.30 34.84 -10.21
C LYS A 604 -10.89 36.11 -9.59
N ASP A 605 -12.19 36.31 -9.74
CA ASP A 605 -12.90 37.49 -9.23
C ASP A 605 -12.91 37.54 -7.70
N SER A 606 -12.87 36.37 -7.06
CA SER A 606 -12.81 36.23 -5.61
C SER A 606 -11.40 36.39 -5.03
N GLY A 607 -10.38 36.58 -5.88
CA GLY A 607 -8.99 36.83 -5.49
C GLY A 607 -8.15 35.57 -5.22
N TYR A 608 -8.57 34.39 -5.72
CA TYR A 608 -7.78 33.16 -5.59
C TYR A 608 -6.57 33.14 -6.51
N TYR A 609 -5.51 32.44 -6.07
CA TYR A 609 -4.35 32.08 -6.89
C TYR A 609 -4.00 30.59 -6.72
N SER A 610 -3.27 30.04 -7.69
CA SER A 610 -2.73 28.67 -7.61
C SER A 610 -1.57 28.59 -6.63
N ALA A 611 -1.74 27.86 -5.52
CA ALA A 611 -0.60 27.48 -4.67
C ALA A 611 0.22 26.36 -5.34
N THR A 612 1.44 26.13 -4.84
CA THR A 612 2.25 24.96 -5.21
C THR A 612 2.27 23.92 -4.09
N TRP A 613 2.58 22.66 -4.42
CA TRP A 613 2.78 21.61 -3.42
C TRP A 613 3.91 21.94 -2.44
N GLU A 614 4.94 22.64 -2.92
CA GLU A 614 6.08 23.06 -2.11
C GLU A 614 5.71 24.17 -1.12
N ASP A 615 4.90 25.15 -1.54
CA ASP A 615 4.40 26.18 -0.64
C ASP A 615 3.54 25.57 0.46
N TRP A 616 2.67 24.62 0.09
CA TRP A 616 1.83 23.93 1.07
C TRP A 616 2.66 23.08 2.04
N GLN A 617 3.69 22.38 1.56
CA GLN A 617 4.63 21.64 2.40
C GLN A 617 5.32 22.55 3.40
N LYS A 618 5.87 23.69 2.95
CA LYS A 618 6.54 24.68 3.81
C LYS A 618 5.58 25.27 4.84
N ALA A 619 4.38 25.66 4.40
CA ALA A 619 3.32 26.18 5.26
C ALA A 619 2.93 25.18 6.35
N LYS A 620 2.79 23.90 5.99
CA LYS A 620 2.46 22.80 6.90
C LYS A 620 3.55 22.56 7.94
N LEU A 621 4.80 22.44 7.49
CA LEU A 621 5.94 22.21 8.38
C LEU A 621 6.14 23.36 9.38
N ALA A 622 6.00 24.60 8.91
CA ALA A 622 6.10 25.79 9.76
C ALA A 622 4.80 26.13 10.52
N LYS A 623 3.70 25.41 10.28
CA LYS A 623 2.33 25.76 10.72
C LYS A 623 1.97 27.22 10.44
N THR A 624 2.45 27.76 9.33
CA THR A 624 2.20 29.15 8.90
C THR A 624 1.19 29.17 7.74
N PRO A 625 0.10 29.95 7.85
CA PRO A 625 -0.88 30.07 6.76
C PRO A 625 -0.26 30.60 5.47
N LEU A 626 -0.74 30.12 4.32
CA LEU A 626 -0.38 30.71 3.04
C LEU A 626 -0.97 32.12 2.93
N PRO A 627 -0.25 33.09 2.35
CA PRO A 627 -0.77 34.44 2.18
C PRO A 627 -1.90 34.46 1.14
N GLY A 628 -2.92 35.29 1.34
CA GLY A 628 -4.07 35.41 0.43
C GLY A 628 -4.98 34.19 0.39
N LYS A 629 -5.81 34.12 -0.66
CA LYS A 629 -6.70 32.98 -0.95
C LYS A 629 -6.01 32.01 -1.92
N ALA A 630 -5.53 30.89 -1.40
CA ALA A 630 -4.84 29.86 -2.16
C ALA A 630 -5.81 28.73 -2.56
N VAL A 631 -5.60 28.15 -3.74
CA VAL A 631 -6.29 26.94 -4.21
C VAL A 631 -5.31 26.04 -4.99
N LEU A 632 -5.50 24.72 -4.89
CA LEU A 632 -4.85 23.76 -5.78
C LEU A 632 -5.88 23.14 -6.72
N LEU A 633 -5.65 23.30 -8.03
CA LEU A 633 -6.50 22.69 -9.07
C LEU A 633 -5.86 21.38 -9.54
N THR A 634 -6.60 20.29 -9.48
CA THR A 634 -6.11 18.96 -9.87
C THR A 634 -7.04 18.26 -10.85
N PHE A 635 -6.48 17.54 -11.81
CA PHE A 635 -7.21 16.86 -12.87
C PHE A 635 -6.77 15.41 -13.00
N ASP A 636 -7.70 14.47 -12.84
CA ASP A 636 -7.45 13.04 -12.84
C ASP A 636 -7.72 12.41 -14.21
N GLY A 637 -6.88 11.44 -14.58
CA GLY A 637 -7.10 10.54 -15.71
C GLY A 637 -6.29 10.89 -16.96
N GLY A 638 -5.87 12.15 -17.11
CA GLY A 638 -5.06 12.58 -18.26
C GLY A 638 -5.83 12.67 -19.57
N TYR A 639 -7.11 13.03 -19.53
CA TYR A 639 -7.99 13.17 -20.70
C TYR A 639 -7.51 14.24 -21.69
N CYS A 640 -7.59 13.98 -23.00
CA CYS A 640 -7.25 14.96 -24.05
C CYS A 640 -8.08 16.25 -23.96
N ASN A 641 -9.30 16.18 -23.43
CA ASN A 641 -10.15 17.34 -23.19
C ASN A 641 -9.51 18.37 -22.24
N PHE A 642 -8.60 17.94 -21.34
CA PHE A 642 -7.82 18.87 -20.54
C PHE A 642 -6.97 19.79 -21.42
N PHE A 643 -6.22 19.21 -22.35
CA PHE A 643 -5.37 19.94 -23.29
C PHE A 643 -6.19 20.86 -24.21
N ASN A 644 -7.28 20.35 -24.76
CA ASN A 644 -8.07 21.06 -25.77
C ASN A 644 -8.99 22.15 -25.18
N CYS A 645 -9.53 21.94 -23.98
CA CYS A 645 -10.60 22.78 -23.44
C CYS A 645 -10.18 23.53 -22.17
N VAL A 646 -9.50 22.87 -21.23
CA VAL A 646 -9.22 23.45 -19.90
C VAL A 646 -7.93 24.26 -19.89
N PHE A 647 -6.88 23.78 -20.52
CA PHE A 647 -5.59 24.47 -20.54
C PHE A 647 -5.66 25.90 -21.12
N PRO A 648 -6.42 26.18 -22.21
CA PRO A 648 -6.65 27.56 -22.66
C PRO A 648 -7.34 28.43 -21.61
N LEU A 649 -8.29 27.89 -20.85
CA LEU A 649 -9.00 28.60 -19.77
C LEU A 649 -8.07 28.93 -18.61
N LEU A 650 -7.24 27.97 -18.18
CA LEU A 650 -6.24 28.17 -17.12
C LEU A 650 -5.29 29.32 -17.47
N LYS A 651 -4.79 29.36 -18.72
CA LYS A 651 -3.96 30.48 -19.21
C LYS A 651 -4.70 31.81 -19.16
N ARG A 652 -5.95 31.85 -19.65
CA ARG A 652 -6.75 33.09 -19.69
C ARG A 652 -7.02 33.66 -18.30
N PHE A 653 -7.22 32.81 -17.31
CA PHE A 653 -7.48 33.22 -15.91
C PHE A 653 -6.23 33.29 -15.03
N ASN A 654 -5.06 32.98 -15.57
CA ASN A 654 -3.77 32.97 -14.87
C ASN A 654 -3.75 31.99 -13.67
N PHE A 655 -4.23 30.77 -13.90
CA PHE A 655 -4.11 29.63 -12.98
C PHE A 655 -3.18 28.57 -13.58
N THR A 656 -2.58 27.75 -12.70
CA THR A 656 -1.95 26.47 -13.03
C THR A 656 -2.67 25.32 -12.34
N ALA A 657 -2.35 24.08 -12.72
CA ALA A 657 -2.94 22.86 -12.21
C ALA A 657 -1.94 21.70 -12.16
N THR A 658 -2.31 20.65 -11.43
CA THR A 658 -1.64 19.34 -11.47
C THR A 658 -2.51 18.32 -12.20
N VAL A 659 -1.95 17.59 -13.17
CA VAL A 659 -2.64 16.49 -13.87
C VAL A 659 -2.10 15.14 -13.41
N PHE A 660 -2.97 14.28 -12.90
CA PHE A 660 -2.63 12.91 -12.50
C PHE A 660 -2.89 11.93 -13.64
N LEU A 661 -1.84 11.22 -14.06
CA LEU A 661 -1.83 10.36 -15.25
C LEU A 661 -1.89 8.86 -14.88
N VAL A 662 -2.73 8.09 -15.57
CA VAL A 662 -2.67 6.62 -15.54
C VAL A 662 -1.56 6.16 -16.47
N ALA A 663 -0.43 5.74 -15.91
CA ALA A 663 0.84 5.69 -16.63
C ALA A 663 0.82 4.73 -17.84
N GLU A 664 0.22 3.55 -17.73
CA GLU A 664 0.16 2.60 -18.85
C GLU A 664 -0.86 2.97 -19.94
N SER A 665 -1.70 3.97 -19.68
CA SER A 665 -2.80 4.37 -20.56
C SER A 665 -2.51 5.66 -21.35
N ILE A 666 -1.35 6.28 -21.15
CA ILE A 666 -0.91 7.46 -21.91
C ILE A 666 -0.99 7.18 -23.42
N GLY A 667 -1.68 8.07 -24.15
CA GLY A 667 -1.93 7.99 -25.59
C GLY A 667 -2.99 6.96 -26.02
N LYS A 668 -3.66 6.29 -25.08
CA LYS A 668 -4.73 5.30 -25.35
C LYS A 668 -6.10 5.87 -24.99
N THR A 669 -7.11 5.02 -24.91
CA THR A 669 -8.42 5.35 -24.35
C THR A 669 -8.52 4.91 -22.89
N ASN A 670 -9.32 5.60 -22.09
CA ASN A 670 -9.61 5.17 -20.72
C ASN A 670 -10.27 3.77 -20.71
N SER A 671 -9.71 2.87 -19.91
CA SER A 671 -10.14 1.47 -19.87
C SER A 671 -10.81 1.08 -18.55
N TRP A 672 -10.88 2.02 -17.60
CA TRP A 672 -11.33 1.80 -16.22
C TRP A 672 -12.76 2.31 -15.92
N GLU A 673 -13.45 2.89 -16.91
CA GLU A 673 -14.79 3.52 -16.74
C GLU A 673 -15.91 2.86 -17.57
N THR A 674 -15.66 1.64 -18.06
CA THR A 674 -16.40 1.01 -19.16
C THR A 674 -17.89 0.69 -18.90
N ALA A 675 -18.36 0.69 -17.64
CA ALA A 675 -19.77 0.42 -17.34
C ALA A 675 -20.70 1.64 -17.55
N GLU A 676 -20.16 2.86 -17.46
CA GLU A 676 -20.96 4.10 -17.40
C GLU A 676 -20.66 5.09 -18.52
N PHE A 677 -19.49 5.00 -19.16
CA PHE A 677 -19.03 6.06 -20.05
C PHE A 677 -18.38 5.56 -21.34
N GLU A 678 -18.52 6.36 -22.41
CA GLU A 678 -17.83 6.13 -23.67
C GLU A 678 -16.31 6.22 -23.50
N ALA A 679 -15.59 5.37 -24.23
CA ALA A 679 -14.14 5.41 -24.32
C ALA A 679 -13.68 6.79 -24.81
N THR A 680 -12.86 7.46 -24.00
CA THR A 680 -12.34 8.80 -24.24
C THR A 680 -10.84 8.75 -24.41
N GLN A 681 -10.34 9.51 -25.38
CA GLN A 681 -8.92 9.61 -25.67
C GLN A 681 -8.17 10.30 -24.53
N LEU A 682 -7.04 9.71 -24.15
CA LEU A 682 -6.08 10.23 -23.19
C LEU A 682 -4.92 10.90 -23.91
N MET A 683 -4.32 11.88 -23.24
CA MET A 683 -3.18 12.64 -23.75
C MET A 683 -2.01 11.71 -24.06
N GLY A 684 -1.34 11.97 -25.17
CA GLY A 684 -0.05 11.37 -25.50
C GLY A 684 1.11 12.17 -24.89
N TRP A 685 2.32 11.65 -25.07
CA TRP A 685 3.53 12.30 -24.58
C TRP A 685 3.80 13.67 -25.22
N MET A 686 3.28 13.91 -26.43
CA MET A 686 3.43 15.20 -27.10
C MET A 686 2.68 16.29 -26.34
N GLU A 687 1.40 16.09 -26.07
CA GLU A 687 0.56 17.03 -25.33
C GLU A 687 1.09 17.21 -23.90
N ILE A 688 1.46 16.12 -23.23
CA ILE A 688 1.99 16.13 -21.86
C ILE A 688 3.25 17.01 -21.76
N ARG A 689 4.20 16.87 -22.70
CA ARG A 689 5.43 17.69 -22.69
C ARG A 689 5.14 19.17 -22.95
N GLN A 690 4.22 19.48 -23.87
CA GLN A 690 3.82 20.87 -24.12
C GLN A 690 3.18 21.53 -22.88
N LEU A 691 2.34 20.80 -22.16
CA LEU A 691 1.73 21.27 -20.91
C LEU A 691 2.77 21.46 -19.81
N ARG A 692 3.72 20.52 -19.66
CA ARG A 692 4.84 20.62 -18.71
C ARG A 692 5.64 21.90 -18.95
N ASP A 693 5.99 22.16 -20.20
CA ASP A 693 6.79 23.33 -20.58
C ASP A 693 6.01 24.65 -20.41
N ALA A 694 4.68 24.56 -20.33
CA ALA A 694 3.79 25.68 -20.04
C ALA A 694 3.43 25.83 -18.55
N GLY A 695 4.07 25.08 -17.65
CA GLY A 695 3.92 25.22 -16.20
C GLY A 695 2.85 24.35 -15.55
N ILE A 696 2.27 23.38 -16.27
CA ILE A 696 1.40 22.35 -15.67
C ILE A 696 2.24 21.29 -14.98
N GLU A 697 1.89 20.97 -13.74
CA GLU A 697 2.53 19.88 -12.99
C GLU A 697 1.87 18.53 -13.29
N PHE A 698 2.63 17.45 -13.12
CA PHE A 698 2.16 16.09 -13.37
C PHE A 698 2.40 15.18 -12.17
N GLY A 699 1.41 14.34 -11.88
CA GLY A 699 1.46 13.30 -10.85
C GLY A 699 1.03 11.94 -11.40
N SER A 700 1.14 10.91 -10.56
CA SER A 700 0.71 9.54 -10.87
C SER A 700 -0.71 9.27 -10.40
N LEU A 701 -1.51 8.58 -11.20
CA LEU A 701 -2.80 8.00 -10.84
C LEU A 701 -2.71 6.46 -10.91
N SER A 702 -1.61 5.91 -10.37
CA SER A 702 -1.16 4.51 -10.51
C SER A 702 -0.79 4.11 -11.95
N ALA A 703 -0.39 2.85 -12.14
CA ALA A 703 0.03 2.35 -13.44
C ALA A 703 -1.20 2.00 -14.30
N THR A 704 -2.17 1.30 -13.71
CA THR A 704 -3.33 0.75 -14.41
C THR A 704 -4.69 1.10 -13.78
N TYR A 705 -4.72 2.04 -12.83
CA TYR A 705 -5.93 2.55 -12.15
C TYR A 705 -6.62 1.53 -11.23
N GLN A 706 -5.87 0.56 -10.69
CA GLN A 706 -6.42 -0.45 -9.78
C GLN A 706 -6.76 0.14 -8.40
N PRO A 707 -7.80 -0.36 -7.72
CA PRO A 707 -8.12 0.02 -6.35
C PRO A 707 -7.07 -0.54 -5.39
N LEU A 708 -6.08 0.27 -5.03
CA LEU A 708 -4.90 -0.18 -4.28
C LEU A 708 -5.24 -0.83 -2.92
N THR A 709 -6.31 -0.39 -2.26
CA THR A 709 -6.75 -0.96 -0.95
C THR A 709 -7.29 -2.38 -1.06
N ALA A 710 -7.57 -2.87 -2.26
CA ALA A 710 -7.95 -4.25 -2.50
C ALA A 710 -6.77 -5.14 -2.90
N LEU A 711 -5.59 -4.58 -3.19
CA LEU A 711 -4.44 -5.30 -3.74
C LEU A 711 -3.53 -5.86 -2.64
N SER A 712 -2.74 -6.88 -2.99
CA SER A 712 -1.64 -7.35 -2.15
C SER A 712 -0.49 -6.32 -2.11
N ALA A 713 0.40 -6.43 -1.11
CA ALA A 713 1.57 -5.56 -1.01
C ALA A 713 2.44 -5.56 -2.28
N THR A 714 2.61 -6.74 -2.90
CA THR A 714 3.39 -6.90 -4.15
C THR A 714 2.76 -6.12 -5.30
N GLU A 715 1.45 -6.21 -5.45
CA GLU A 715 0.70 -5.51 -6.50
C GLU A 715 0.67 -3.98 -6.27
N ILE A 716 0.49 -3.52 -5.03
CA ILE A 716 0.59 -2.09 -4.67
C ILE A 716 1.96 -1.54 -5.08
N VAL A 717 3.02 -2.26 -4.73
CA VAL A 717 4.39 -1.86 -5.08
C VAL A 717 4.56 -1.82 -6.59
N ARG A 718 4.15 -2.85 -7.33
CA ARG A 718 4.22 -2.90 -8.81
C ARG A 718 3.50 -1.72 -9.46
N GLU A 719 2.28 -1.37 -9.00
CA GLU A 719 1.52 -0.22 -9.50
C GLU A 719 2.25 1.11 -9.24
N GLY A 720 2.79 1.30 -8.04
CA GLY A 720 3.49 2.53 -7.66
C GLY A 720 4.82 2.70 -8.40
N VAL A 721 5.67 1.68 -8.45
CA VAL A 721 7.01 1.76 -9.06
C VAL A 721 6.92 1.84 -10.59
N THR A 722 6.00 1.10 -11.21
CA THR A 722 5.81 1.10 -12.66
C THR A 722 5.32 2.47 -13.14
N SER A 723 4.36 3.06 -12.43
CA SER A 723 3.89 4.40 -12.77
C SER A 723 4.99 5.45 -12.59
N ARG A 724 5.74 5.39 -11.48
CA ARG A 724 6.87 6.30 -11.22
C ARG A 724 7.92 6.22 -12.33
N ALA A 725 8.28 5.00 -12.72
CA ALA A 725 9.21 4.69 -13.80
C ALA A 725 8.79 5.28 -15.16
N ILE A 726 7.57 4.98 -15.61
CA ILE A 726 7.03 5.45 -16.90
C ILE A 726 7.00 6.97 -16.93
N LEU A 727 6.49 7.60 -15.85
CA LEU A 727 6.35 9.04 -15.77
C LEU A 727 7.69 9.75 -15.70
N ALA A 728 8.64 9.23 -14.91
CA ALA A 728 9.99 9.80 -14.83
C ALA A 728 10.68 9.81 -16.18
N ARG A 729 10.62 8.69 -16.92
CA ARG A 729 11.20 8.59 -18.26
C ARG A 729 10.56 9.55 -19.25
N GLY A 730 9.24 9.65 -19.28
CA GLY A 730 8.54 10.46 -20.28
C GLY A 730 8.60 11.98 -20.01
N LEU A 731 8.65 12.38 -18.73
CA LEU A 731 8.76 13.78 -18.29
C LEU A 731 10.21 14.26 -18.20
N GLY A 732 11.19 13.35 -18.14
CA GLY A 732 12.62 13.66 -17.93
C GLY A 732 12.97 14.01 -16.49
N LYS A 733 12.01 13.88 -15.55
CA LYS A 733 12.18 14.13 -14.11
C LYS A 733 11.20 13.30 -13.31
N SER A 734 11.55 12.91 -12.08
CA SER A 734 10.66 12.16 -11.20
C SER A 734 9.41 12.98 -10.82
N VAL A 735 8.27 12.30 -10.76
CA VAL A 735 7.02 12.86 -10.22
C VAL A 735 6.99 12.70 -8.70
N ARG A 736 6.38 13.67 -8.01
CA ARG A 736 6.30 13.70 -6.54
C ARG A 736 4.90 13.42 -5.99
N CYS A 737 3.87 13.59 -6.81
CA CYS A 737 2.48 13.51 -6.39
C CYS A 737 1.83 12.21 -6.87
N PHE A 738 1.02 11.61 -6.01
CA PHE A 738 0.23 10.40 -6.26
C PHE A 738 -1.23 10.65 -5.89
N ALA A 739 -2.14 10.47 -6.84
CA ALA A 739 -3.57 10.42 -6.56
C ALA A 739 -4.00 8.96 -6.43
N TYR A 740 -4.68 8.64 -5.34
CA TYR A 740 -5.16 7.28 -5.12
C TYR A 740 -6.37 7.01 -6.01
N PRO A 741 -6.37 5.94 -6.83
CA PRO A 741 -7.55 5.54 -7.60
C PRO A 741 -8.79 5.46 -6.70
N TYR A 742 -9.91 5.99 -7.19
CA TYR A 742 -11.17 6.10 -6.44
C TYR A 742 -11.12 6.94 -5.16
N GLY A 743 -10.00 7.66 -4.94
CA GLY A 743 -9.75 8.42 -3.71
C GLY A 743 -9.65 7.56 -2.46
N LYS A 744 -9.44 6.25 -2.59
CA LYS A 744 -9.36 5.30 -1.47
C LYS A 744 -7.91 5.03 -1.08
N VAL A 745 -7.60 5.19 0.20
CA VAL A 745 -6.28 4.94 0.79
C VAL A 745 -6.47 4.34 2.17
N ASP A 746 -5.63 3.37 2.52
CA ASP A 746 -5.48 2.85 3.87
C ASP A 746 -4.02 3.05 4.33
N PRO A 747 -3.68 2.82 5.61
CA PRO A 747 -2.33 3.03 6.11
C PRO A 747 -1.25 2.22 5.39
N ILE A 748 -1.57 1.03 4.86
CA ILE A 748 -0.62 0.18 4.14
C ILE A 748 -0.30 0.76 2.77
N VAL A 749 -1.33 1.16 2.01
CA VAL A 749 -1.17 1.86 0.73
C VAL A 749 -0.38 3.15 0.94
N GLU A 750 -0.74 3.93 1.97
CA GLU A 750 -0.05 5.17 2.31
C GLU A 750 1.44 4.93 2.60
N HIS A 751 1.75 3.88 3.37
CA HIS A 751 3.10 3.49 3.74
C HIS A 751 3.92 3.08 2.51
N LEU A 752 3.41 2.13 1.71
CA LEU A 752 4.11 1.60 0.54
C LEU A 752 4.31 2.65 -0.55
N VAL A 753 3.28 3.45 -0.88
CA VAL A 753 3.39 4.50 -1.90
C VAL A 753 4.36 5.60 -1.47
N GLY A 754 4.38 5.97 -0.19
CA GLY A 754 5.38 6.89 0.35
C GLY A 754 6.80 6.33 0.25
N ALA A 755 6.99 5.06 0.62
CA ALA A 755 8.29 4.38 0.53
C ALA A 755 8.78 4.20 -0.92
N ILE A 756 7.88 4.11 -1.90
CA ILE A 756 8.22 4.09 -3.33
C ILE A 756 8.85 5.42 -3.78
N GLY A 757 8.78 6.49 -2.99
CA GLY A 757 9.43 7.77 -3.28
C GLY A 757 8.47 8.89 -3.71
N TYR A 758 7.15 8.70 -3.54
CA TYR A 758 6.19 9.80 -3.65
C TYR A 758 6.19 10.63 -2.37
N THR A 759 6.01 11.94 -2.53
CA THR A 759 6.04 12.94 -1.44
C THR A 759 4.63 13.37 -1.03
N PHE A 760 3.74 13.48 -2.01
CA PHE A 760 2.36 13.92 -1.80
C PHE A 760 1.40 12.83 -2.26
N GLY A 761 0.49 12.44 -1.40
CA GLY A 761 -0.59 11.51 -1.68
C GLY A 761 -1.92 12.21 -1.49
N VAL A 762 -2.83 12.09 -2.46
CA VAL A 762 -4.14 12.77 -2.43
C VAL A 762 -5.29 11.78 -2.54
N SER A 763 -6.26 11.90 -1.65
CA SER A 763 -7.48 11.09 -1.57
C SER A 763 -8.74 11.95 -1.74
N TYR A 764 -9.92 11.34 -1.78
CA TYR A 764 -11.20 12.08 -1.77
C TYR A 764 -11.71 12.22 -0.33
N GLY A 765 -12.11 13.43 0.03
CA GLY A 765 -12.71 13.74 1.32
C GLY A 765 -13.66 14.93 1.23
N SER A 766 -14.37 15.19 2.34
CA SER A 766 -15.34 16.29 2.45
C SER A 766 -14.75 17.58 3.00
N ASN A 767 -13.49 17.56 3.45
CA ASN A 767 -12.82 18.68 4.12
C ASN A 767 -11.68 19.24 3.28
N PHE A 768 -11.41 20.55 3.42
CA PHE A 768 -10.18 21.16 2.92
C PHE A 768 -8.95 20.61 3.67
N SER A 769 -7.83 20.50 2.96
CA SER A 769 -6.59 19.95 3.50
C SER A 769 -6.04 20.84 4.63
N SER A 770 -5.63 20.23 5.74
CA SER A 770 -5.19 20.92 6.95
C SER A 770 -3.70 20.70 7.25
N PHE A 771 -3.17 21.44 8.23
CA PHE A 771 -1.80 21.23 8.69
C PHE A 771 -1.60 19.90 9.40
N ASP A 772 -2.67 19.25 9.88
CA ASP A 772 -2.60 18.00 10.63
C ASP A 772 -2.70 16.76 9.73
N ASP A 773 -3.10 16.91 8.46
CA ASP A 773 -3.22 15.78 7.52
C ASP A 773 -1.85 15.11 7.25
N SER A 774 -1.78 13.85 6.85
CA SER A 774 -0.50 13.33 6.33
C SER A 774 -0.22 13.93 4.95
N LEU A 775 1.05 14.20 4.62
CA LEU A 775 1.42 14.59 3.25
C LEU A 775 1.04 13.50 2.23
N MET A 776 0.96 12.25 2.67
CA MET A 776 0.55 11.11 1.84
C MET A 776 -0.95 10.83 1.88
N SER A 777 -1.78 11.62 2.57
CA SER A 777 -3.25 11.48 2.53
C SER A 777 -3.95 12.84 2.65
N LEU A 778 -3.54 13.78 1.81
CA LEU A 778 -4.17 15.10 1.67
C LEU A 778 -5.58 14.97 1.06
N SER A 779 -6.57 15.57 1.71
CA SER A 779 -7.97 15.53 1.28
C SER A 779 -8.23 16.46 0.08
N ARG A 780 -8.83 15.92 -0.98
CA ARG A 780 -9.37 16.66 -2.13
C ARG A 780 -10.89 16.58 -2.18
N ILE A 781 -11.49 17.63 -2.70
CA ILE A 781 -12.92 17.67 -2.97
C ILE A 781 -13.13 17.36 -4.45
N GLN A 782 -13.83 16.27 -4.72
CA GLN A 782 -14.27 15.94 -6.08
C GLN A 782 -15.30 16.98 -6.53
N ILE A 783 -15.04 17.66 -7.65
CA ILE A 783 -15.91 18.73 -8.15
C ILE A 783 -16.93 18.19 -9.14
N THR A 784 -18.19 18.56 -8.91
CA THR A 784 -19.31 18.41 -9.84
C THR A 784 -19.81 19.80 -10.27
N ALA A 785 -20.75 19.86 -11.21
CA ALA A 785 -21.35 21.13 -11.62
C ALA A 785 -22.06 21.84 -10.45
N GLU A 786 -22.63 21.07 -9.51
CA GLU A 786 -23.47 21.60 -8.43
C GLU A 786 -22.70 21.88 -7.13
N ASN A 787 -21.76 21.01 -6.75
CA ASN A 787 -21.18 21.06 -5.41
C ASN A 787 -20.17 22.20 -5.22
N PHE A 788 -19.55 22.71 -6.29
CA PHE A 788 -18.55 23.78 -6.23
C PHE A 788 -19.11 25.02 -5.53
N TRP A 789 -20.36 25.38 -5.81
CA TRP A 789 -21.01 26.57 -5.27
C TRP A 789 -21.39 26.43 -3.79
N GLN A 790 -21.32 25.22 -3.24
CA GLN A 790 -21.62 24.92 -1.84
C GLN A 790 -20.37 24.95 -0.94
N LEU A 791 -19.18 25.10 -1.52
CA LEU A 791 -17.90 25.00 -0.80
C LEU A 791 -17.56 26.24 0.05
N GLY A 792 -18.28 27.35 -0.11
CA GLY A 792 -18.01 28.59 0.61
C GLY A 792 -16.64 29.19 0.31
N LEU A 793 -16.17 29.02 -0.94
CA LEU A 793 -14.91 29.59 -1.44
C LEU A 793 -14.96 31.12 -1.53
#